data_AF-A0A9D1Z0P3-F1
#
_entry.id   AF-A0A9D1Z0P3-F1
#
_cell.length_a   1.000
_cell.length_b   1.000
_cell.length_c   1.000
_cell.angle_alpha   90.00
_cell.angle_beta   90.00
_cell.angle_gamma   90.00
#
_symmetry.space_group_name_H-M   'P 1'
#
loop_
_entity.id
_entity.type
_entity.pdbx_description
1 polymer ?
#
loop_
_entity_poly.entity_id
_entity_poly.type
_entity_poly.pdbx_seq_one_letter_code
_entity_poly.pdbx_strand_id
1 'polypeptide(L)'
;MNKLRCLALTLACCLGWGVAGAVDLVPQPGLVEESTEKVPLDSKIAVYAETKALESVAQIWIESLHKPYAPGCTETAAGFRRIVSETTLPEISLSTKARKADIRLALDPALDGEEYLLEISKRGIRVCGGSASGVQWGLQTLSQILIARANAWSGSGRLEVPVLRIVDKPRFAYRGAMLDCSRHFFSVEEVKSFLDVMLLHKLNTFHWHLTDDQGWRIEIKKYPLLTQVGSIRKETLIGHIQRSKQYDGTPYGGYYTQDQIREVVAYAADRGITIIPEIDMPGHMQAALTAYPHLGCRGEGYEVRTTWGISSEVVCLGNEAVYRFFEEVLDEVAALFPGPYIHIGGDEVKPDNWKQCAKCQNRMRELGLESERQLQGLLVARMEKHLQPKGKRILGWDEILTAGVTSDAIVMSWRGASGGVKAASRGNDVVMAPNTYFYLDYYQTTDPQGNKEPLAIGGSLPMEKCYSFDPFAGLDADTERHILGIQANLWSEYIDTFDKVQYMLLPRLAALSEIAWSAKRDDYDSFLARLRSGLIPSYHYFGLIYAPYAFTKANFEESRIKPYELPDVLTRENGQRVGTARQWERSRRPELLSLFQRKMYGTLPGTDVRMSSKCVEESSSALHGKATRRQIELTFTRNGVARKVLLLVYLPNGSEKPVPCFLGFNFQGNQTVSSDPAVIASQYSEYPVGNKSSRWDLESIIDAGYALVTAHYYDLFFDAENGDFEGKYPKSMLALFGKTSSADVAGDEGRAISVWAWGYSRVLDYLAAGEPRIDASRVAVMGHSRLGKAALWAGANDPRFAMVVSNDSGCCGAALSKRRIGEDLHRILRFRHWFCKDFDIYTDNEEALPFDQHELLALIAPRPLYVASAAGDIWADPRGEFLALTEASRVYALYGKDVLDPAVEPVVGEPLSASCVGYHVREGKHDVTSFDWQCFIRFADKWLK
;
A
#
# COMPACT_ATOMS: atom_id res chain seq x y z
N MET A 1 -29.77 -45.90 1.23
CA MET A 1 -29.87 -45.97 -0.25
C MET A 1 -30.47 -44.72 -0.92
N ASN A 2 -30.72 -43.60 -0.22
CA ASN A 2 -31.24 -42.35 -0.82
C ASN A 2 -30.22 -41.20 -0.97
N LYS A 3 -28.93 -41.39 -0.65
CA LYS A 3 -27.88 -40.36 -0.83
C LYS A 3 -27.14 -40.44 -2.18
N LEU A 4 -27.30 -41.52 -2.95
CA LEU A 4 -26.60 -41.69 -4.25
C LEU A 4 -27.39 -41.22 -5.47
N ARG A 5 -28.69 -40.90 -5.36
CA ARG A 5 -29.50 -40.45 -6.51
C ARG A 5 -29.45 -38.94 -6.79
N CYS A 6 -29.04 -38.10 -5.82
CA CYS A 6 -28.85 -36.66 -6.06
C CYS A 6 -27.51 -36.32 -6.73
N LEU A 7 -26.51 -37.21 -6.68
CA LEU A 7 -25.20 -36.97 -7.33
C LEU A 7 -25.21 -37.27 -8.84
N ALA A 8 -26.20 -38.03 -9.33
CA ALA A 8 -26.25 -38.51 -10.70
C ALA A 8 -27.02 -37.59 -11.67
N LEU A 9 -27.72 -36.56 -11.16
CA LEU A 9 -28.42 -35.56 -11.99
C LEU A 9 -27.65 -34.25 -12.14
N THR A 10 -26.53 -34.08 -11.42
CA THR A 10 -25.62 -32.91 -11.53
C THR A 10 -24.54 -33.09 -12.60
N LEU A 11 -24.31 -34.29 -13.13
CA LEU A 11 -23.22 -34.54 -14.11
C LEU A 11 -23.63 -34.48 -15.60
N ALA A 12 -24.92 -34.30 -15.93
CA ALA A 12 -25.40 -34.39 -17.32
C ALA A 12 -25.66 -33.05 -18.03
N CYS A 13 -25.37 -31.90 -17.41
CA CYS A 13 -25.51 -30.58 -18.05
C CYS A 13 -24.22 -29.72 -18.06
N CYS A 14 -23.06 -30.27 -17.67
CA CYS A 14 -21.80 -29.52 -17.60
C CYS A 14 -21.02 -29.43 -18.93
N LEU A 15 -21.64 -29.75 -20.07
CA LEU A 15 -21.01 -29.67 -21.38
C LEU A 15 -21.43 -28.36 -22.07
N GLY A 16 -20.79 -27.25 -21.67
CA GLY A 16 -20.92 -25.98 -22.40
C GLY A 16 -20.50 -24.71 -21.65
N TRP A 17 -19.93 -24.79 -20.45
CA TRP A 17 -19.60 -23.60 -19.66
C TRP A 17 -18.10 -23.30 -19.81
N GLY A 18 -17.79 -22.47 -20.81
CA GLY A 18 -16.44 -21.92 -21.01
C GLY A 18 -16.21 -20.73 -20.09
N VAL A 19 -15.02 -20.66 -19.49
CA VAL A 19 -14.56 -19.53 -18.66
C VAL A 19 -14.34 -18.32 -19.57
N ALA A 20 -15.32 -17.41 -19.64
CA ALA A 20 -15.14 -16.08 -20.21
C ALA A 20 -16.13 -15.06 -19.60
N GLY A 21 -15.58 -14.17 -18.75
CA GLY A 21 -16.17 -12.88 -18.36
C GLY A 21 -16.82 -12.83 -16.97
N ALA A 22 -16.13 -13.18 -15.89
CA ALA A 22 -16.70 -13.10 -14.54
C ALA A 22 -17.21 -11.69 -14.19
N VAL A 23 -18.40 -11.58 -13.59
CA VAL A 23 -18.85 -10.35 -12.91
C VAL A 23 -17.79 -9.93 -11.89
N ASP A 24 -17.33 -8.69 -12.04
CA ASP A 24 -16.40 -8.07 -11.12
C ASP A 24 -17.12 -7.68 -9.82
N LEU A 25 -16.85 -8.44 -8.75
CA LEU A 25 -17.49 -8.30 -7.44
C LEU A 25 -16.44 -8.08 -6.35
N VAL A 26 -16.79 -7.22 -5.37
CA VAL A 26 -16.00 -7.01 -4.15
C VAL A 26 -16.94 -6.95 -2.94
N PRO A 27 -16.82 -7.87 -1.96
CA PRO A 27 -15.91 -9.00 -1.93
C PRO A 27 -16.17 -10.06 -3.02
N GLN A 28 -15.10 -10.78 -3.40
CA GLN A 28 -15.10 -11.88 -4.35
C GLN A 28 -15.88 -13.08 -3.78
N PRO A 29 -16.90 -13.58 -4.50
CA PRO A 29 -17.66 -14.73 -4.03
C PRO A 29 -16.83 -16.03 -4.05
N GLY A 30 -17.17 -16.96 -3.16
CA GLY A 30 -16.52 -18.28 -3.08
C GLY A 30 -16.62 -19.12 -4.35
N LEU A 31 -17.79 -19.13 -5.01
CA LEU A 31 -18.00 -19.78 -6.30
C LEU A 31 -18.82 -18.86 -7.22
N VAL A 32 -18.34 -18.68 -8.45
CA VAL A 32 -19.05 -17.99 -9.53
C VAL A 32 -19.03 -18.86 -10.77
N GLU A 33 -20.22 -19.21 -11.27
CA GLU A 33 -20.40 -19.90 -12.54
C GLU A 33 -21.19 -18.98 -13.47
N GLU A 34 -20.56 -18.48 -14.53
CA GLU A 34 -21.16 -17.51 -15.46
C GLU A 34 -21.20 -18.06 -16.88
N SER A 35 -22.27 -17.73 -17.60
CA SER A 35 -22.45 -18.02 -19.01
C SER A 35 -22.34 -16.74 -19.84
N THR A 36 -22.00 -16.87 -21.11
CA THR A 36 -22.02 -15.76 -22.07
C THR A 36 -23.45 -15.31 -22.43
N GLU A 37 -24.47 -16.10 -22.10
CA GLU A 37 -25.87 -15.74 -22.26
C GLU A 37 -26.27 -14.60 -21.31
N LYS A 38 -27.11 -13.69 -21.79
CA LYS A 38 -27.69 -12.60 -21.00
C LYS A 38 -29.22 -12.66 -20.98
N VAL A 39 -29.80 -12.09 -19.94
CA VAL A 39 -31.26 -12.01 -19.74
C VAL A 39 -31.68 -10.54 -19.60
N PRO A 40 -32.69 -10.08 -20.36
CA PRO A 40 -33.16 -8.70 -20.27
C PRO A 40 -34.06 -8.44 -19.05
N LEU A 41 -33.65 -7.44 -18.26
CA LEU A 41 -34.32 -6.62 -17.25
C LEU A 41 -35.64 -6.00 -17.74
N ASP A 42 -36.80 -6.31 -17.17
CA ASP A 42 -37.98 -5.45 -17.37
C ASP A 42 -37.74 -4.08 -16.69
N SER A 43 -38.38 -3.02 -17.18
CA SER A 43 -38.31 -1.69 -16.55
C SER A 43 -38.96 -1.66 -15.17
N LYS A 44 -39.75 -2.70 -14.83
CA LYS A 44 -40.33 -2.95 -13.53
C LYS A 44 -39.96 -4.37 -13.09
N ILE A 45 -39.36 -4.49 -11.91
CA ILE A 45 -38.92 -5.76 -11.31
C ILE A 45 -39.81 -6.05 -10.10
N ALA A 46 -40.49 -7.19 -10.14
CA ALA A 46 -41.33 -7.68 -9.06
C ALA A 46 -40.54 -8.64 -8.15
N VAL A 47 -40.47 -8.34 -6.85
CA VAL A 47 -39.78 -9.15 -5.83
C VAL A 47 -40.81 -9.93 -5.01
N TYR A 48 -40.70 -11.24 -4.95
CA TYR A 48 -41.50 -12.09 -4.06
C TYR A 48 -40.63 -12.66 -2.94
N ALA A 49 -41.10 -12.53 -1.71
CA ALA A 49 -40.50 -13.12 -0.53
C ALA A 49 -41.38 -14.24 0.02
N GLU A 50 -40.79 -15.40 0.32
CA GLU A 50 -41.52 -16.57 0.83
C GLU A 50 -42.03 -16.39 2.28
N THR A 51 -41.35 -15.55 3.07
CA THR A 51 -41.68 -15.32 4.48
C THR A 51 -41.76 -13.83 4.79
N LYS A 52 -42.45 -13.47 5.88
CA LYS A 52 -42.52 -12.08 6.36
C LYS A 52 -41.15 -11.50 6.71
N ALA A 53 -40.25 -12.30 7.27
CA ALA A 53 -38.90 -11.85 7.57
C ALA A 53 -38.14 -11.47 6.28
N LEU A 54 -38.30 -12.25 5.22
CA LEU A 54 -37.71 -11.93 3.91
C LEU A 54 -38.42 -10.77 3.21
N GLU A 55 -39.71 -10.54 3.48
CA GLU A 55 -40.43 -9.36 3.00
C GLU A 55 -39.84 -8.08 3.59
N SER A 56 -39.51 -8.08 4.90
CA SER A 56 -38.79 -6.97 5.53
C SER A 56 -37.40 -6.76 4.92
N VAL A 57 -36.62 -7.83 4.72
CA VAL A 57 -35.29 -7.76 4.06
C VAL A 57 -35.41 -7.17 2.65
N ALA A 58 -36.40 -7.61 1.87
CA ALA A 58 -36.65 -7.09 0.53
C ALA A 58 -37.02 -5.61 0.55
N GLN A 59 -37.88 -5.19 1.47
CA GLN A 59 -38.30 -3.80 1.62
C GLN A 59 -37.11 -2.90 1.94
N ILE A 60 -36.27 -3.29 2.90
CA ILE A 60 -35.06 -2.55 3.29
C ILE A 60 -34.08 -2.47 2.12
N TRP A 61 -33.87 -3.56 1.39
CA TRP A 61 -33.03 -3.57 0.19
C TRP A 61 -33.55 -2.61 -0.90
N ILE A 62 -34.85 -2.62 -1.17
CA ILE A 62 -35.50 -1.70 -2.11
C ILE A 62 -35.33 -0.25 -1.68
N GLU A 63 -35.52 0.05 -0.39
CA GLU A 63 -35.35 1.40 0.16
C GLU A 63 -33.89 1.87 0.07
N SER A 64 -32.92 0.99 0.37
CA SER A 64 -31.49 1.29 0.24
C SER A 64 -31.10 1.64 -1.21
N LEU A 65 -31.75 1.08 -2.22
CA LEU A 65 -31.50 1.40 -3.64
C LEU A 65 -32.12 2.73 -4.09
N HIS A 66 -33.13 3.25 -3.37
CA HIS A 66 -33.87 4.47 -3.72
C HIS A 66 -33.36 5.76 -3.04
N LYS A 67 -32.10 5.78 -2.57
CA LYS A 67 -31.43 6.97 -2.00
C LYS A 67 -30.48 7.72 -2.98
N PRO A 68 -30.82 8.06 -4.24
CA PRO A 68 -29.83 8.73 -5.08
C PRO A 68 -29.64 10.20 -4.68
N TYR A 69 -28.38 10.61 -4.61
CA TYR A 69 -27.98 12.01 -4.68
C TYR A 69 -28.24 12.56 -6.09
N ALA A 70 -28.27 13.88 -6.26
CA ALA A 70 -28.40 14.47 -7.59
C ALA A 70 -27.20 14.11 -8.49
N PRO A 71 -27.42 13.63 -9.74
CA PRO A 71 -26.33 13.31 -10.67
C PRO A 71 -25.38 14.49 -10.93
N GLY A 72 -24.12 14.17 -11.21
CA GLY A 72 -23.09 15.16 -11.55
C GLY A 72 -21.82 15.01 -10.72
N CYS A 73 -20.86 15.90 -11.00
CA CYS A 73 -19.61 15.99 -10.27
C CYS A 73 -19.58 17.33 -9.52
N THR A 74 -19.47 17.29 -8.19
CA THR A 74 -19.48 18.48 -7.34
C THR A 74 -18.37 18.42 -6.30
N GLU A 75 -17.93 19.58 -5.84
CA GLU A 75 -17.11 19.69 -4.62
C GLU A 75 -18.05 19.91 -3.43
N THR A 76 -17.82 19.21 -2.33
CA THR A 76 -18.60 19.42 -1.11
C THR A 76 -18.13 20.68 -0.36
N ALA A 77 -18.90 21.10 0.63
CA ALA A 77 -18.51 22.22 1.49
C ALA A 77 -17.17 21.98 2.22
N ALA A 78 -16.82 20.70 2.48
CA ALA A 78 -15.55 20.29 3.06
C ALA A 78 -14.41 20.15 2.03
N GLY A 79 -14.66 20.48 0.76
CA GLY A 79 -13.65 20.47 -0.31
C GLY A 79 -13.33 19.10 -0.88
N PHE A 80 -14.26 18.15 -0.78
CA PHE A 80 -14.11 16.81 -1.35
C PHE A 80 -14.91 16.65 -2.63
N ARG A 81 -14.32 15.96 -3.60
CA ARG A 81 -14.98 15.63 -4.85
C ARG A 81 -15.99 14.50 -4.66
N ARG A 82 -17.27 14.79 -4.95
CA ARG A 82 -18.37 13.81 -5.02
C ARG A 82 -18.75 13.59 -6.49
N ILE A 83 -18.82 12.32 -6.88
CA ILE A 83 -19.23 11.90 -8.21
C ILE A 83 -20.51 11.10 -8.08
N VAL A 84 -21.56 11.55 -8.75
CA VAL A 84 -22.87 10.88 -8.76
C VAL A 84 -23.22 10.50 -10.19
N SER A 85 -23.50 9.21 -10.40
CA SER A 85 -23.85 8.67 -11.72
C SER A 85 -25.24 9.13 -12.17
N GLU A 86 -25.45 9.27 -13.48
CA GLU A 86 -26.79 9.46 -14.08
C GLU A 86 -27.57 8.14 -14.19
N THR A 87 -26.98 7.03 -13.77
CA THR A 87 -27.56 5.69 -13.87
C THR A 87 -28.85 5.58 -13.06
N THR A 88 -29.88 5.03 -13.69
CA THR A 88 -31.15 4.68 -13.05
C THR A 88 -31.35 3.17 -13.11
N LEU A 89 -31.72 2.57 -11.98
CA LEU A 89 -32.11 1.17 -11.93
C LEU A 89 -33.59 1.03 -12.34
N PRO A 90 -34.02 -0.16 -12.82
CA PRO A 90 -35.44 -0.46 -13.00
C PRO A 90 -36.25 -0.24 -11.72
N GLU A 91 -37.54 0.05 -11.86
CA GLU A 91 -38.44 0.21 -10.69
C GLU A 91 -38.59 -1.14 -9.99
N ILE A 92 -38.11 -1.25 -8.74
CA ILE A 92 -38.20 -2.49 -7.96
C ILE A 92 -39.32 -2.36 -6.93
N SER A 93 -40.22 -3.34 -6.89
CA SER A 93 -41.36 -3.35 -5.96
C SER A 93 -41.68 -4.75 -5.44
N LEU A 94 -42.28 -4.81 -4.24
CA LEU A 94 -42.78 -6.06 -3.67
C LEU A 94 -43.98 -6.60 -4.45
N SER A 95 -44.05 -7.93 -4.56
CA SER A 95 -45.12 -8.67 -5.21
C SER A 95 -45.67 -9.73 -4.28
N THR A 96 -47.01 -9.81 -4.21
CA THR A 96 -47.73 -10.87 -3.48
C THR A 96 -47.84 -12.17 -4.28
N LYS A 97 -47.37 -12.20 -5.54
CA LYS A 97 -47.58 -13.34 -6.47
C LYS A 97 -46.26 -13.91 -6.97
N ALA A 98 -45.83 -15.03 -6.40
CA ALA A 98 -44.59 -15.74 -6.77
C ALA A 98 -44.47 -16.08 -8.28
N ARG A 99 -45.58 -16.46 -8.94
CA ARG A 99 -45.59 -16.85 -10.35
C ARG A 99 -45.26 -15.71 -11.32
N LYS A 100 -45.44 -14.45 -10.91
CA LYS A 100 -45.18 -13.26 -11.72
C LYS A 100 -43.96 -12.46 -11.25
N ALA A 101 -43.22 -12.99 -10.27
CA ALA A 101 -42.06 -12.31 -9.71
C ALA A 101 -40.80 -12.61 -10.54
N ASP A 102 -40.02 -11.55 -10.76
CA ASP A 102 -38.72 -11.58 -11.42
C ASP A 102 -37.62 -12.01 -10.44
N ILE A 103 -37.71 -11.57 -9.18
CA ILE A 103 -36.82 -11.94 -8.09
C ILE A 103 -37.61 -12.76 -7.06
N ARG A 104 -37.08 -13.93 -6.68
CA ARG A 104 -37.67 -14.77 -5.62
C ARG A 104 -36.68 -14.96 -4.48
N LEU A 105 -37.11 -14.62 -3.27
CA LEU A 105 -36.35 -14.78 -2.03
C LEU A 105 -36.91 -15.95 -1.23
N ALA A 106 -36.04 -16.86 -0.81
CA ALA A 106 -36.40 -18.04 -0.04
C ALA A 106 -35.32 -18.39 0.99
N LEU A 107 -35.70 -19.19 1.98
CA LEU A 107 -34.73 -19.81 2.90
C LEU A 107 -34.37 -21.21 2.40
N ASP A 108 -33.11 -21.59 2.55
CA ASP A 108 -32.65 -22.95 2.28
C ASP A 108 -31.90 -23.49 3.51
N PRO A 109 -32.51 -24.41 4.28
CA PRO A 109 -31.91 -24.94 5.51
C PRO A 109 -30.66 -25.81 5.25
N ALA A 110 -30.32 -26.10 4.00
CA ALA A 110 -29.07 -26.77 3.64
C ALA A 110 -27.86 -25.83 3.59
N LEU A 111 -28.07 -24.51 3.63
CA LEU A 111 -27.02 -23.49 3.64
C LEU A 111 -26.71 -23.06 5.09
N ASP A 112 -25.44 -22.71 5.35
CA ASP A 112 -25.00 -22.15 6.62
C ASP A 112 -25.64 -20.76 6.86
N GLY A 113 -25.61 -20.27 8.12
CA GLY A 113 -26.38 -19.07 8.54
C GLY A 113 -26.23 -17.83 7.64
N GLU A 114 -25.02 -17.44 7.27
CA GLU A 114 -24.76 -16.30 6.35
C GLU A 114 -24.46 -16.73 4.91
N GLU A 115 -24.56 -18.03 4.60
CA GLU A 115 -24.35 -18.55 3.25
C GLU A 115 -25.56 -18.29 2.35
N TYR A 116 -25.31 -18.01 1.07
CA TYR A 116 -26.35 -17.76 0.09
C TYR A 116 -26.04 -18.36 -1.29
N LEU A 117 -27.12 -18.54 -2.05
CA LEU A 117 -27.15 -18.88 -3.46
C LEU A 117 -27.86 -17.76 -4.21
N LEU A 118 -27.19 -17.15 -5.19
CA LEU A 118 -27.78 -16.24 -6.17
C LEU A 118 -27.75 -16.91 -7.55
N GLU A 119 -28.91 -17.06 -8.19
CA GLU A 119 -29.03 -17.66 -9.52
C GLU A 119 -29.81 -16.72 -10.43
N ILE A 120 -29.20 -16.31 -11.55
CA ILE A 120 -29.82 -15.51 -12.62
C ILE A 120 -29.98 -16.43 -13.82
N SER A 121 -31.21 -16.61 -14.29
CA SER A 121 -31.53 -17.48 -15.43
C SER A 121 -32.64 -16.90 -16.30
N LYS A 122 -32.94 -17.56 -17.43
CA LYS A 122 -34.11 -17.24 -18.27
C LYS A 122 -35.46 -17.35 -17.55
N ARG A 123 -35.50 -17.97 -16.36
CA ARG A 123 -36.71 -18.13 -15.53
C ARG A 123 -36.86 -17.07 -14.44
N GLY A 124 -35.94 -16.12 -14.38
CA GLY A 124 -35.84 -15.08 -13.36
C GLY A 124 -34.63 -15.24 -12.45
N ILE A 125 -34.60 -14.42 -11.42
CA ILE A 125 -33.56 -14.33 -10.39
C ILE A 125 -34.06 -15.02 -9.12
N ARG A 126 -33.21 -15.85 -8.53
CA ARG A 126 -33.48 -16.52 -7.25
C ARG A 126 -32.36 -16.20 -6.27
N VAL A 127 -32.73 -15.79 -5.05
CA VAL A 127 -31.80 -15.61 -3.93
C VAL A 127 -32.26 -16.50 -2.79
N CYS A 128 -31.40 -17.42 -2.36
CA CYS A 128 -31.65 -18.29 -1.22
C CYS A 128 -30.55 -18.11 -0.18
N GLY A 129 -30.90 -18.13 1.10
CA GLY A 129 -29.90 -18.08 2.18
C GLY A 129 -30.26 -19.04 3.30
N GLY A 130 -29.25 -19.44 4.09
CA GLY A 130 -29.48 -20.25 5.30
C GLY A 130 -30.26 -19.51 6.38
N SER A 131 -30.20 -18.17 6.35
CA SER A 131 -31.01 -17.27 7.16
C SER A 131 -31.41 -16.01 6.38
N ALA A 132 -32.16 -15.11 7.03
CA ALA A 132 -32.45 -13.78 6.50
C ALA A 132 -31.18 -12.98 6.18
N SER A 133 -30.11 -13.10 7.00
CA SER A 133 -28.82 -12.45 6.75
C SER A 133 -28.14 -12.99 5.49
N GLY A 134 -28.20 -14.31 5.24
CA GLY A 134 -27.70 -14.90 3.99
C GLY A 134 -28.41 -14.32 2.77
N VAL A 135 -29.75 -14.23 2.79
CA VAL A 135 -30.51 -13.60 1.71
C VAL A 135 -30.13 -12.13 1.53
N GLN A 136 -29.91 -11.39 2.62
CA GLN A 136 -29.46 -10.00 2.57
C GLN A 136 -28.11 -9.86 1.86
N TRP A 137 -27.14 -10.73 2.14
CA TRP A 137 -25.84 -10.72 1.46
C TRP A 137 -25.94 -11.06 -0.03
N GLY A 138 -26.84 -11.99 -0.39
CA GLY A 138 -27.16 -12.28 -1.78
C GLY A 138 -27.78 -11.09 -2.51
N LEU A 139 -28.63 -10.31 -1.83
CA LEU A 139 -29.18 -9.07 -2.37
C LEU A 139 -28.12 -7.97 -2.51
N GLN A 140 -27.13 -7.88 -1.62
CA GLN A 140 -26.01 -6.94 -1.79
C GLN A 140 -25.13 -7.29 -3.00
N THR A 141 -24.88 -8.58 -3.24
CA THR A 141 -24.21 -9.04 -4.47
C THR A 141 -25.05 -8.70 -5.71
N LEU A 142 -26.37 -8.89 -5.65
CA LEU A 142 -27.27 -8.50 -6.74
C LEU A 142 -27.26 -6.98 -6.99
N SER A 143 -27.20 -6.14 -5.94
CA SER A 143 -27.07 -4.68 -6.08
C SER A 143 -25.83 -4.30 -6.89
N GLN A 144 -24.66 -4.89 -6.57
CA GLN A 144 -23.43 -4.62 -7.32
C GLN A 144 -23.57 -5.02 -8.79
N ILE A 145 -24.15 -6.20 -9.09
CA ILE A 145 -24.41 -6.64 -10.46
C ILE A 145 -25.31 -5.64 -11.20
N LEU A 146 -26.45 -5.28 -10.61
CA LEU A 146 -27.41 -4.39 -11.24
C LEU A 146 -26.80 -3.01 -11.51
N ILE A 147 -26.14 -2.43 -10.51
CA ILE A 147 -25.53 -1.09 -10.62
C ILE A 147 -24.38 -1.10 -11.61
N ALA A 148 -23.47 -2.08 -11.56
CA ALA A 148 -22.35 -2.14 -12.50
C ALA A 148 -22.83 -2.33 -13.94
N ARG A 149 -23.81 -3.20 -14.17
CA ARG A 149 -24.40 -3.41 -15.51
C ARG A 149 -25.14 -2.18 -16.01
N ALA A 150 -25.90 -1.50 -15.15
CA ALA A 150 -26.62 -0.30 -15.52
C ALA A 150 -25.68 0.87 -15.86
N ASN A 151 -24.58 1.03 -15.12
CA ASN A 151 -23.55 2.04 -15.44
C ASN A 151 -22.82 1.74 -16.77
N ALA A 152 -22.62 0.45 -17.10
CA ALA A 152 -21.98 0.04 -18.35
C ALA A 152 -22.94 0.03 -19.56
N TRP A 153 -24.24 0.23 -19.35
CA TRP A 153 -25.26 0.11 -20.38
C TRP A 153 -25.37 1.40 -21.20
N SER A 154 -25.04 1.32 -22.49
CA SER A 154 -25.15 2.44 -23.45
C SER A 154 -26.28 2.26 -24.48
N GLY A 155 -27.11 1.22 -24.33
CA GLY A 155 -28.17 0.88 -25.27
C GLY A 155 -29.51 1.58 -25.00
N SER A 156 -30.36 1.71 -26.01
CA SER A 156 -31.74 2.20 -25.90
C SER A 156 -32.77 1.13 -25.49
N GLY A 157 -32.31 -0.09 -25.19
CA GLY A 157 -33.14 -1.26 -24.84
C GLY A 157 -33.20 -1.60 -23.35
N ARG A 158 -33.73 -2.78 -23.04
CA ARG A 158 -33.82 -3.34 -21.67
C ARG A 158 -32.42 -3.63 -21.10
N LEU A 159 -32.20 -3.30 -19.82
CA LEU A 159 -30.96 -3.60 -19.09
C LEU A 159 -30.68 -5.11 -19.14
N GLU A 160 -29.50 -5.55 -19.55
CA GLU A 160 -29.17 -6.97 -19.59
C GLU A 160 -28.26 -7.40 -18.43
N VAL A 161 -28.57 -8.54 -17.82
CA VAL A 161 -27.73 -9.19 -16.80
C VAL A 161 -27.27 -10.57 -17.28
N PRO A 162 -26.05 -11.02 -16.90
CA PRO A 162 -25.56 -12.35 -17.28
C PRO A 162 -26.35 -13.47 -16.63
N VAL A 163 -26.48 -14.61 -17.32
CA VAL A 163 -26.89 -15.87 -16.70
C VAL A 163 -25.74 -16.35 -15.82
N LEU A 164 -25.98 -16.44 -14.52
CA LEU A 164 -24.95 -16.83 -13.55
C LEU A 164 -25.51 -17.57 -12.33
N ARG A 165 -24.61 -18.23 -11.63
CA ARG A 165 -24.84 -18.89 -10.35
C ARG A 165 -23.70 -18.57 -9.40
N ILE A 166 -24.03 -18.04 -8.23
CA ILE A 166 -23.08 -17.69 -7.18
C ILE A 166 -23.45 -18.44 -5.91
N VAL A 167 -22.48 -19.15 -5.32
CA VAL A 167 -22.59 -19.76 -3.99
C VAL A 167 -21.51 -19.14 -3.12
N ASP A 168 -21.91 -18.55 -1.99
CA ASP A 168 -21.00 -17.67 -1.28
C ASP A 168 -21.31 -17.59 0.21
N LYS A 169 -20.25 -17.39 1.01
CA LYS A 169 -20.32 -17.27 2.47
C LYS A 169 -19.09 -16.54 3.02
N PRO A 170 -19.20 -15.86 4.18
CA PRO A 170 -18.07 -15.17 4.77
C PRO A 170 -17.02 -16.13 5.33
N ARG A 171 -15.75 -15.72 5.24
CA ARG A 171 -14.61 -16.37 5.90
C ARG A 171 -14.64 -16.19 7.41
N PHE A 172 -14.96 -14.98 7.89
CA PHE A 172 -15.00 -14.65 9.31
C PHE A 172 -16.41 -14.29 9.78
N ALA A 173 -16.77 -14.74 10.98
CA ALA A 173 -18.03 -14.39 11.62
C ALA A 173 -18.03 -12.93 12.09
N TYR A 174 -16.87 -12.38 12.46
CA TYR A 174 -16.71 -10.98 12.85
C TYR A 174 -16.11 -10.16 11.70
N ARG A 175 -16.84 -9.15 11.21
CA ARG A 175 -16.39 -8.28 10.12
C ARG A 175 -16.71 -6.84 10.49
N GLY A 176 -15.71 -6.15 11.06
CA GLY A 176 -15.92 -4.94 11.84
C GLY A 176 -15.50 -3.65 11.16
N ALA A 177 -16.18 -2.56 11.53
CA ALA A 177 -15.69 -1.20 11.36
C ALA A 177 -16.03 -0.38 12.62
N MET A 178 -15.09 0.44 13.10
CA MET A 178 -15.28 1.35 14.22
C MET A 178 -15.42 2.79 13.75
N LEU A 179 -16.34 3.52 14.39
CA LEU A 179 -16.42 4.99 14.30
C LEU A 179 -16.21 5.60 15.68
N ASP A 180 -15.17 6.44 15.80
CA ASP A 180 -14.97 7.34 16.94
C ASP A 180 -15.97 8.49 16.84
N CYS A 181 -16.92 8.55 17.77
CA CYS A 181 -17.85 9.67 17.91
C CYS A 181 -17.49 10.59 19.09
N SER A 182 -16.43 10.25 19.82
CA SER A 182 -15.99 11.01 20.98
C SER A 182 -15.17 12.22 20.56
N ARG A 183 -14.13 12.05 19.73
CA ARG A 183 -13.25 13.15 19.34
C ARG A 183 -14.00 14.17 18.47
N HIS A 184 -14.76 13.69 17.51
CA HIS A 184 -15.77 14.47 16.79
C HIS A 184 -17.11 13.73 16.79
N PHE A 185 -18.19 14.45 17.08
CA PHE A 185 -19.54 13.92 17.13
C PHE A 185 -20.14 13.89 15.72
N PHE A 186 -20.81 12.78 15.39
CA PHE A 186 -21.57 12.60 14.16
C PHE A 186 -23.05 12.46 14.49
N SER A 187 -23.92 13.01 13.67
CA SER A 187 -25.37 12.93 13.85
C SER A 187 -25.90 11.49 13.66
N VAL A 188 -27.12 11.24 14.13
CA VAL A 188 -27.81 9.96 13.92
C VAL A 188 -27.86 9.57 12.44
N GLU A 189 -28.13 10.51 11.55
CA GLU A 189 -28.20 10.25 10.10
C GLU A 189 -26.83 9.95 9.49
N GLU A 190 -25.75 10.56 9.99
CA GLU A 190 -24.38 10.25 9.57
C GLU A 190 -23.97 8.85 10.06
N VAL A 191 -24.33 8.47 11.29
CA VAL A 191 -24.11 7.10 11.80
C VAL A 191 -24.90 6.06 10.99
N LYS A 192 -26.16 6.34 10.63
CA LYS A 192 -26.93 5.49 9.71
C LYS A 192 -26.29 5.38 8.33
N SER A 193 -25.73 6.47 7.83
CA SER A 193 -24.99 6.48 6.56
C SER A 193 -23.71 5.64 6.64
N PHE A 194 -23.02 5.63 7.79
CA PHE A 194 -21.89 4.73 8.05
C PHE A 194 -22.32 3.26 8.01
N LEU A 195 -23.47 2.92 8.62
CA LEU A 195 -24.04 1.57 8.56
C LEU A 195 -24.43 1.15 7.13
N ASP A 196 -24.91 2.08 6.31
CA ASP A 196 -25.18 1.81 4.88
C ASP A 196 -23.86 1.52 4.11
N VAL A 197 -22.79 2.25 4.41
CA VAL A 197 -21.44 1.96 3.85
C VAL A 197 -20.97 0.58 4.29
N MET A 198 -21.15 0.19 5.55
CA MET A 198 -20.81 -1.15 6.04
C MET A 198 -21.60 -2.26 5.33
N LEU A 199 -22.91 -2.06 5.14
CA LEU A 199 -23.80 -2.99 4.44
C LEU A 199 -23.32 -3.25 3.01
N LEU A 200 -22.94 -2.19 2.28
CA LEU A 200 -22.39 -2.29 0.91
C LEU A 200 -21.13 -3.17 0.86
N HIS A 201 -20.34 -3.18 1.93
CA HIS A 201 -19.10 -3.95 2.08
C HIS A 201 -19.30 -5.29 2.80
N LYS A 202 -20.54 -5.74 3.02
CA LYS A 202 -20.86 -6.98 3.74
C LYS A 202 -20.26 -7.10 5.16
N LEU A 203 -20.07 -5.96 5.84
CA LEU A 203 -19.63 -5.90 7.23
C LEU A 203 -20.83 -6.04 8.17
N ASN A 204 -20.66 -6.74 9.29
CA ASN A 204 -21.75 -7.11 10.19
C ASN A 204 -21.58 -6.63 11.64
N THR A 205 -20.48 -5.94 11.95
CA THR A 205 -20.20 -5.49 13.31
C THR A 205 -19.79 -4.02 13.34
N PHE A 206 -20.61 -3.19 13.97
CA PHE A 206 -20.33 -1.77 14.15
C PHE A 206 -19.77 -1.54 15.56
N HIS A 207 -18.50 -1.21 15.65
CA HIS A 207 -17.88 -0.82 16.91
C HIS A 207 -18.09 0.69 17.14
N TRP A 208 -18.88 1.05 18.13
CA TRP A 208 -19.25 2.44 18.39
C TRP A 208 -18.47 2.99 19.58
N HIS A 209 -17.40 3.73 19.29
CA HIS A 209 -16.58 4.37 20.31
C HIS A 209 -17.25 5.66 20.81
N LEU A 210 -17.87 5.58 21.99
CA LEU A 210 -18.84 6.58 22.49
C LEU A 210 -18.28 7.49 23.58
N THR A 211 -17.14 7.18 24.18
CA THR A 211 -16.62 7.92 25.34
C THR A 211 -15.10 8.03 25.29
N ASP A 212 -14.58 9.25 25.45
CA ASP A 212 -13.14 9.50 25.61
C ASP A 212 -12.89 10.77 26.45
N ASP A 213 -11.64 11.19 26.59
CA ASP A 213 -11.21 12.41 27.25
C ASP A 213 -11.89 13.67 26.72
N GLN A 214 -12.12 13.75 25.40
CA GLN A 214 -12.64 14.94 24.71
C GLN A 214 -14.18 14.95 24.60
N GLY A 215 -14.87 13.92 25.09
CA GLY A 215 -16.31 13.86 25.02
C GLY A 215 -16.97 12.58 25.53
N TRP A 216 -18.11 12.74 26.19
CA TRP A 216 -19.01 11.64 26.52
C TRP A 216 -20.29 11.73 25.69
N ARG A 217 -20.61 10.69 24.90
CA ARG A 217 -21.65 10.76 23.85
C ARG A 217 -22.91 9.96 24.13
N ILE A 218 -22.99 9.22 25.23
CA ILE A 218 -24.15 8.36 25.52
C ILE A 218 -24.93 8.87 26.73
N GLU A 219 -26.24 9.05 26.59
CA GLU A 219 -27.07 9.39 27.73
C GLU A 219 -27.19 8.23 28.74
N ILE A 220 -26.74 8.49 29.98
CA ILE A 220 -26.94 7.63 31.14
C ILE A 220 -27.90 8.34 32.09
N LYS A 221 -29.13 7.84 32.24
CA LYS A 221 -30.19 8.52 32.99
C LYS A 221 -29.80 8.72 34.45
N LYS A 222 -29.09 7.76 35.03
CA LYS A 222 -28.61 7.84 36.42
C LYS A 222 -27.51 8.88 36.63
N TYR A 223 -26.72 9.16 35.58
CA TYR A 223 -25.57 10.05 35.63
C TYR A 223 -25.70 11.19 34.60
N PRO A 224 -26.70 12.09 34.75
CA PRO A 224 -27.03 13.07 33.73
C PRO A 224 -25.92 14.10 33.45
N LEU A 225 -24.98 14.32 34.39
CA LEU A 225 -23.87 15.23 34.16
C LEU A 225 -22.88 14.71 33.11
N LEU A 226 -22.86 13.39 32.83
CA LEU A 226 -22.00 12.83 31.78
C LEU A 226 -22.30 13.48 30.43
N THR A 227 -23.57 13.74 30.11
CA THR A 227 -23.93 14.45 28.87
C THR A 227 -24.16 15.95 29.07
N GLN A 228 -24.67 16.41 30.22
CA GLN A 228 -24.86 17.85 30.47
C GLN A 228 -23.54 18.62 30.57
N VAL A 229 -22.47 17.96 31.01
CA VAL A 229 -21.13 18.55 31.16
C VAL A 229 -20.13 17.83 30.26
N GLY A 230 -20.00 16.51 30.41
CA GLY A 230 -18.96 15.73 29.73
C GLY A 230 -19.07 15.67 28.20
N SER A 231 -20.21 16.05 27.62
CA SER A 231 -20.38 16.07 26.16
C SER A 231 -19.85 17.34 25.49
N ILE A 232 -19.43 18.36 26.24
CA ILE A 232 -19.02 19.65 25.68
C ILE A 232 -17.60 19.99 26.13
N ARG A 233 -16.70 20.20 25.17
CA ARG A 233 -15.38 20.81 25.40
C ARG A 233 -15.42 22.28 24.99
N LYS A 234 -14.57 23.09 25.62
CA LYS A 234 -14.58 24.56 25.43
C LYS A 234 -14.02 25.02 24.08
N GLU A 235 -13.12 24.25 23.48
CA GLU A 235 -12.44 24.54 22.22
C GLU A 235 -11.76 23.27 21.68
N THR A 236 -11.34 23.30 20.42
CA THR A 236 -10.62 22.20 19.76
C THR A 236 -9.26 22.66 19.25
N LEU A 237 -8.24 21.83 19.43
CA LEU A 237 -6.90 22.07 18.89
C LEU A 237 -6.92 22.15 17.36
N ILE A 238 -6.34 23.20 16.78
CA ILE A 238 -6.13 23.34 15.33
C ILE A 238 -4.79 22.72 14.95
N GLY A 239 -4.77 21.75 14.04
CA GLY A 239 -3.54 21.15 13.53
C GLY A 239 -2.91 20.10 14.46
N HIS A 240 -1.69 19.67 14.13
CA HIS A 240 -1.01 18.59 14.87
C HIS A 240 -0.61 19.01 16.28
N ILE A 241 -0.92 18.19 17.30
CA ILE A 241 -0.59 18.48 18.72
C ILE A 241 0.91 18.71 18.96
N GLN A 242 1.77 18.06 18.18
CA GLN A 242 3.21 18.22 18.30
C GLN A 242 3.72 19.55 17.70
N ARG A 243 2.91 20.22 16.87
CA ARG A 243 3.32 21.39 16.06
C ARG A 243 2.48 22.64 16.32
N SER A 244 1.28 22.48 16.86
CA SER A 244 0.34 23.56 17.08
C SER A 244 0.06 23.78 18.56
N LYS A 245 -0.14 25.05 18.90
CA LYS A 245 -0.67 25.50 20.19
C LYS A 245 -1.92 26.36 20.02
N GLN A 246 -2.50 26.35 18.82
CA GLN A 246 -3.66 27.15 18.46
C GLN A 246 -4.94 26.36 18.66
N TYR A 247 -5.99 27.03 19.13
CA TYR A 247 -7.32 26.48 19.33
C TYR A 247 -8.35 27.33 18.58
N ASP A 248 -9.47 26.72 18.21
CA ASP A 248 -10.56 27.38 17.49
C ASP A 248 -11.43 28.29 18.37
N GLY A 249 -11.26 28.25 19.70
CA GLY A 249 -12.06 29.00 20.67
C GLY A 249 -13.56 28.68 20.63
N THR A 250 -13.96 27.57 20.02
CA THR A 250 -15.37 27.24 19.74
C THR A 250 -15.81 26.05 20.59
N PRO A 251 -16.81 26.22 21.49
CA PRO A 251 -17.36 25.10 22.22
C PRO A 251 -17.90 24.03 21.28
N TYR A 252 -17.48 22.78 21.49
CA TYR A 252 -17.80 21.65 20.63
C TYR A 252 -18.40 20.51 21.45
N GLY A 253 -19.47 19.89 20.95
CA GLY A 253 -20.11 18.80 21.64
C GLY A 253 -21.34 18.23 20.96
N GLY A 254 -22.04 17.39 21.69
CA GLY A 254 -23.16 16.58 21.22
C GLY A 254 -23.19 15.23 21.90
N TYR A 255 -24.36 14.62 22.00
CA TYR A 255 -24.55 13.28 22.53
C TYR A 255 -25.82 12.66 21.94
N TYR A 256 -25.90 11.33 22.02
CA TYR A 256 -27.06 10.55 21.63
C TYR A 256 -27.95 10.31 22.86
N THR A 257 -29.24 10.62 22.73
CA THR A 257 -30.23 10.18 23.71
C THR A 257 -30.40 8.67 23.62
N GLN A 258 -30.95 8.05 24.67
CA GLN A 258 -31.24 6.62 24.62
C GLN A 258 -32.23 6.25 23.52
N ASP A 259 -33.16 7.15 23.16
CA ASP A 259 -34.11 6.91 22.07
C ASP A 259 -33.43 6.95 20.70
N GLN A 260 -32.51 7.89 20.48
CA GLN A 260 -31.68 7.94 19.28
C GLN A 260 -30.80 6.69 19.17
N ILE A 261 -30.26 6.19 20.29
CA ILE A 261 -29.50 4.93 20.30
C ILE A 261 -30.40 3.75 19.90
N ARG A 262 -31.62 3.65 20.47
CA ARG A 262 -32.58 2.59 20.10
C ARG A 262 -32.93 2.66 18.61
N GLU A 263 -33.07 3.86 18.06
CA GLU A 263 -33.30 4.08 16.64
C GLU A 263 -32.13 3.57 15.77
N VAL A 264 -30.88 3.90 16.12
CA VAL A 264 -29.69 3.41 15.41
C VAL A 264 -29.53 1.89 15.57
N VAL A 265 -29.80 1.33 16.75
CA VAL A 265 -29.78 -0.11 17.00
C VAL A 265 -30.80 -0.85 16.12
N ALA A 266 -32.02 -0.32 16.00
CA ALA A 266 -33.03 -0.90 15.10
C ALA A 266 -32.58 -0.82 13.64
N TYR A 267 -32.07 0.34 13.22
CA TYR A 267 -31.58 0.54 11.84
C TYR A 267 -30.42 -0.40 11.47
N ALA A 268 -29.51 -0.66 12.41
CA ALA A 268 -28.41 -1.61 12.25
C ALA A 268 -28.92 -3.06 12.20
N ALA A 269 -29.85 -3.44 13.08
CA ALA A 269 -30.44 -4.78 13.11
C ALA A 269 -31.17 -5.12 11.80
N ASP A 270 -31.90 -4.16 11.24
CA ASP A 270 -32.53 -4.26 9.91
C ASP A 270 -31.53 -4.53 8.78
N ARG A 271 -30.25 -4.26 9.01
CA ARG A 271 -29.14 -4.47 8.06
C ARG A 271 -28.23 -5.62 8.48
N GLY A 272 -28.64 -6.45 9.43
CA GLY A 272 -27.82 -7.55 9.94
C GLY A 272 -26.52 -7.10 10.60
N ILE A 273 -26.44 -5.85 11.08
CA ILE A 273 -25.28 -5.29 11.74
C ILE A 273 -25.50 -5.28 13.25
N THR A 274 -24.59 -5.94 13.98
CA THR A 274 -24.54 -5.90 15.45
C THR A 274 -23.74 -4.70 15.90
N ILE A 275 -24.28 -3.90 16.83
CA ILE A 275 -23.55 -2.78 17.43
C ILE A 275 -22.85 -3.27 18.71
N ILE A 276 -21.56 -2.99 18.81
CA ILE A 276 -20.75 -3.14 20.03
C ILE A 276 -20.50 -1.73 20.58
N PRO A 277 -21.14 -1.32 21.69
CA PRO A 277 -20.85 -0.04 22.32
C PRO A 277 -19.52 -0.12 23.07
N GLU A 278 -18.75 0.96 23.04
CA GLU A 278 -17.56 1.13 23.88
C GLU A 278 -17.76 2.18 24.96
N ILE A 279 -17.52 1.77 26.20
CA ILE A 279 -17.28 2.66 27.34
C ILE A 279 -15.84 2.41 27.80
N ASP A 280 -14.91 3.22 27.32
CA ASP A 280 -13.49 3.00 27.55
C ASP A 280 -13.10 3.26 29.01
N MET A 281 -12.51 2.26 29.67
CA MET A 281 -12.08 2.35 31.06
C MET A 281 -10.79 1.54 31.29
N PRO A 282 -9.92 1.92 32.23
CA PRO A 282 -9.99 3.09 33.12
C PRO A 282 -9.31 4.35 32.57
N GLY A 283 -8.70 4.26 31.39
CA GLY A 283 -8.16 5.39 30.62
C GLY A 283 -9.28 6.24 30.01
N HIS A 284 -8.91 7.24 29.19
CA HIS A 284 -9.87 7.96 28.32
C HIS A 284 -11.15 8.47 29.02
N MET A 285 -11.02 8.91 30.27
CA MET A 285 -12.15 9.17 31.16
C MET A 285 -12.26 10.63 31.58
N GLN A 286 -11.46 11.54 31.02
CA GLN A 286 -11.43 12.92 31.49
C GLN A 286 -12.80 13.63 31.36
N ALA A 287 -13.60 13.32 30.34
CA ALA A 287 -14.97 13.82 30.23
C ALA A 287 -15.88 13.40 31.40
N ALA A 288 -15.80 12.11 31.80
CA ALA A 288 -16.53 11.60 32.96
C ALA A 288 -15.99 12.18 34.28
N LEU A 289 -14.67 12.36 34.39
CA LEU A 289 -14.05 12.99 35.55
C LEU A 289 -14.43 14.46 35.68
N THR A 290 -14.67 15.19 34.60
CA THR A 290 -15.20 16.56 34.69
C THR A 290 -16.65 16.58 35.19
N ALA A 291 -17.47 15.65 34.72
CA ALA A 291 -18.87 15.52 35.16
C ALA A 291 -18.97 15.07 36.63
N TYR A 292 -18.13 14.13 37.05
CA TYR A 292 -18.13 13.54 38.39
C TYR A 292 -16.69 13.46 38.96
N PRO A 293 -16.15 14.59 39.44
CA PRO A 293 -14.72 14.69 39.81
C PRO A 293 -14.26 13.75 40.92
N HIS A 294 -15.16 13.39 41.84
CA HIS A 294 -14.90 12.46 42.93
C HIS A 294 -14.49 11.04 42.47
N LEU A 295 -14.70 10.69 41.20
CA LEU A 295 -14.28 9.42 40.60
C LEU A 295 -12.77 9.36 40.33
N GLY A 296 -12.09 10.50 40.15
CA GLY A 296 -10.67 10.55 39.82
C GLY A 296 -9.75 10.68 41.04
N CYS A 297 -8.46 10.43 40.87
CA CYS A 297 -7.48 10.44 41.97
C CYS A 297 -7.34 11.82 42.65
N ARG A 298 -7.46 12.91 41.89
CA ARG A 298 -7.40 14.30 42.39
C ARG A 298 -8.69 14.76 43.08
N GLY A 299 -9.82 14.14 42.76
CA GLY A 299 -11.14 14.48 43.33
C GLY A 299 -11.85 15.72 42.78
N GLU A 300 -11.13 16.71 42.23
CA GLU A 300 -11.71 17.94 41.63
C GLU A 300 -10.85 18.54 40.51
N GLY A 301 -11.34 19.58 39.83
CA GLY A 301 -10.55 20.40 38.89
C GLY A 301 -10.26 19.81 37.51
N TYR A 302 -10.98 18.76 37.08
CA TYR A 302 -10.87 18.23 35.71
C TYR A 302 -11.65 19.09 34.73
N GLU A 303 -11.16 19.23 33.51
CA GLU A 303 -11.87 19.84 32.38
C GLU A 303 -11.96 18.84 31.23
N VAL A 304 -13.06 18.85 30.47
CA VAL A 304 -13.17 18.03 29.25
C VAL A 304 -12.04 18.44 28.32
N ARG A 305 -11.30 17.45 27.82
CA ARG A 305 -10.03 17.71 27.16
C ARG A 305 -10.21 18.42 25.83
N THR A 306 -9.34 19.38 25.54
CA THR A 306 -9.32 20.15 24.28
C THR A 306 -8.19 19.74 23.33
N THR A 307 -7.39 18.75 23.72
CA THR A 307 -6.21 18.25 22.99
C THR A 307 -6.27 16.74 22.81
N TRP A 308 -5.51 16.24 21.84
CA TRP A 308 -5.42 14.83 21.48
C TRP A 308 -4.37 14.05 22.32
N GLY A 309 -4.34 12.73 22.15
CA GLY A 309 -3.33 11.82 22.73
C GLY A 309 -3.63 11.37 24.16
N ILE A 310 -2.65 10.75 24.82
CA ILE A 310 -2.86 9.98 26.05
C ILE A 310 -2.93 10.86 27.31
N SER A 311 -4.06 10.83 28.03
CA SER A 311 -4.24 11.51 29.32
C SER A 311 -3.59 10.75 30.47
N SER A 312 -3.04 11.47 31.45
CA SER A 312 -2.67 10.89 32.74
C SER A 312 -3.83 10.86 33.73
N GLU A 313 -4.91 11.60 33.46
CA GLU A 313 -6.09 11.68 34.32
C GLU A 313 -7.00 10.48 34.09
N VAL A 314 -6.74 9.43 34.87
CA VAL A 314 -7.48 8.15 34.87
C VAL A 314 -8.38 8.06 36.11
N VAL A 315 -9.40 7.18 36.07
CA VAL A 315 -10.28 6.94 37.22
C VAL A 315 -9.52 6.33 38.41
N CYS A 316 -10.00 6.58 39.63
CA CYS A 316 -9.35 6.14 40.87
C CYS A 316 -9.74 4.72 41.25
N LEU A 317 -8.93 3.71 40.90
CA LEU A 317 -9.24 2.31 41.18
C LEU A 317 -9.18 1.91 42.67
N GLY A 318 -8.64 2.78 43.52
CA GLY A 318 -8.77 2.66 44.99
C GLY A 318 -10.10 3.16 45.55
N ASN A 319 -10.98 3.73 44.73
CA ASN A 319 -12.27 4.27 45.14
C ASN A 319 -13.40 3.32 44.77
N GLU A 320 -14.12 2.81 45.76
CA GLU A 320 -15.21 1.86 45.53
C GLU A 320 -16.38 2.45 44.71
N ALA A 321 -16.57 3.77 44.79
CA ALA A 321 -17.57 4.47 43.99
C ALA A 321 -17.33 4.35 42.47
N VAL A 322 -16.09 4.14 42.03
CA VAL A 322 -15.75 3.96 40.60
C VAL A 322 -16.31 2.66 40.06
N TYR A 323 -16.17 1.56 40.79
CA TYR A 323 -16.71 0.28 40.36
C TYR A 323 -18.23 0.32 40.30
N ARG A 324 -18.88 0.90 41.33
CA ARG A 324 -20.33 1.10 41.35
C ARG A 324 -20.80 1.97 40.18
N PHE A 325 -20.06 3.05 39.88
CA PHE A 325 -20.35 3.91 38.74
C PHE A 325 -20.34 3.11 37.43
N PHE A 326 -19.29 2.33 37.16
CA PHE A 326 -19.23 1.53 35.93
C PHE A 326 -20.29 0.42 35.89
N GLU A 327 -20.53 -0.27 37.00
CA GLU A 327 -21.62 -1.27 37.09
C GLU A 327 -22.97 -0.66 36.69
N GLU A 328 -23.28 0.53 37.21
CA GLU A 328 -24.54 1.21 36.97
C GLU A 328 -24.63 1.83 35.56
N VAL A 329 -23.51 2.33 35.00
CA VAL A 329 -23.43 2.76 33.59
C VAL A 329 -23.63 1.58 32.66
N LEU A 330 -22.92 0.47 32.90
CA LEU A 330 -22.98 -0.74 32.09
C LEU A 330 -24.34 -1.44 32.17
N ASP A 331 -25.10 -1.26 33.26
CA ASP A 331 -26.49 -1.73 33.34
C ASP A 331 -27.38 -1.03 32.30
N GLU A 332 -27.27 0.29 32.18
CA GLU A 332 -28.02 1.05 31.16
C GLU A 332 -27.52 0.73 29.75
N VAL A 333 -26.20 0.62 29.53
CA VAL A 333 -25.62 0.25 28.22
C VAL A 333 -26.07 -1.15 27.80
N ALA A 334 -25.98 -2.15 28.68
CA ALA A 334 -26.40 -3.52 28.37
C ALA A 334 -27.89 -3.62 28.00
N ALA A 335 -28.74 -2.74 28.55
CA ALA A 335 -30.16 -2.66 28.22
C ALA A 335 -30.44 -2.00 26.86
N LEU A 336 -29.58 -1.09 26.41
CA LEU A 336 -29.75 -0.39 25.13
C LEU A 336 -29.27 -1.21 23.93
N PHE A 337 -28.20 -1.99 24.11
CA PHE A 337 -27.54 -2.72 23.03
C PHE A 337 -27.81 -4.22 23.17
N PRO A 338 -28.61 -4.84 22.27
CA PRO A 338 -28.98 -6.25 22.39
C PRO A 338 -27.83 -7.21 22.09
N GLY A 339 -26.80 -6.78 21.35
CA GLY A 339 -25.65 -7.60 20.96
C GLY A 339 -24.90 -8.22 22.15
N PRO A 340 -24.19 -9.35 21.96
CA PRO A 340 -23.61 -10.12 23.05
C PRO A 340 -22.32 -9.51 23.63
N TYR A 341 -21.82 -8.41 23.07
CA TYR A 341 -20.53 -7.83 23.41
C TYR A 341 -20.66 -6.39 23.88
N ILE A 342 -19.83 -6.01 24.86
CA ILE A 342 -19.58 -4.62 25.24
C ILE A 342 -18.07 -4.41 25.24
N HIS A 343 -17.61 -3.38 24.54
CA HIS A 343 -16.22 -2.98 24.56
C HIS A 343 -15.96 -2.14 25.82
N ILE A 344 -14.95 -2.50 26.60
CA ILE A 344 -14.58 -1.78 27.84
C ILE A 344 -13.29 -0.97 27.69
N GLY A 345 -12.72 -0.94 26.49
CA GLY A 345 -11.48 -0.23 26.19
C GLY A 345 -10.28 -0.87 26.87
N GLY A 346 -9.61 -0.11 27.72
CA GLY A 346 -8.48 -0.57 28.54
C GLY A 346 -7.10 -0.21 28.01
N ASP A 347 -7.05 0.58 26.93
CA ASP A 347 -5.85 1.05 26.26
C ASP A 347 -5.23 2.28 26.94
N GLU A 348 -3.96 2.50 26.59
CA GLU A 348 -3.18 3.72 26.87
C GLU A 348 -3.16 4.21 28.34
N VAL A 349 -3.42 3.33 29.31
CA VAL A 349 -3.49 3.70 30.73
C VAL A 349 -2.11 4.03 31.33
N LYS A 350 -1.94 5.27 31.77
CA LYS A 350 -0.77 5.73 32.53
C LYS A 350 -0.98 5.54 34.05
N PRO A 351 -0.18 4.72 34.75
CA PRO A 351 -0.37 4.44 36.17
C PRO A 351 0.12 5.55 37.11
N ASP A 352 0.61 6.68 36.59
CA ASP A 352 1.30 7.72 37.36
C ASP A 352 0.42 8.31 38.47
N ASN A 353 -0.86 8.53 38.19
CA ASN A 353 -1.83 9.00 39.19
C ASN A 353 -2.10 7.94 40.28
N TRP A 354 -2.12 6.65 39.93
CA TRP A 354 -2.34 5.57 40.89
C TRP A 354 -1.16 5.39 41.85
N LYS A 355 0.08 5.60 41.37
CA LYS A 355 1.29 5.59 42.20
C LYS A 355 1.24 6.64 43.32
N GLN A 356 0.69 7.81 43.00
CA GLN A 356 0.61 8.95 43.92
C GLN A 356 -0.68 8.96 44.76
N CYS A 357 -1.69 8.17 44.38
CA CYS A 357 -2.99 8.16 45.04
C CYS A 357 -3.01 7.24 46.27
N ALA A 358 -3.15 7.83 47.47
CA ALA A 358 -3.23 7.10 48.72
C ALA A 358 -4.34 6.01 48.72
N LYS A 359 -5.50 6.28 48.11
CA LYS A 359 -6.58 5.29 47.97
C LYS A 359 -6.15 4.08 47.14
N CYS A 360 -5.50 4.31 45.99
CA CYS A 360 -5.03 3.24 45.11
C CYS A 360 -3.94 2.40 45.79
N GLN A 361 -2.97 3.06 46.43
CA GLN A 361 -1.89 2.40 47.16
C GLN A 361 -2.40 1.61 48.38
N ASN A 362 -3.41 2.12 49.09
CA ASN A 362 -4.09 1.36 50.15
C ASN A 362 -4.78 0.11 49.59
N ARG A 363 -5.55 0.24 48.49
CA ARG A 363 -6.24 -0.89 47.86
C ARG A 363 -5.27 -1.96 47.36
N MET A 364 -4.11 -1.56 46.81
CA MET A 364 -3.05 -2.52 46.44
C MET A 364 -2.53 -3.29 47.64
N ARG A 365 -2.25 -2.61 48.77
CA ARG A 365 -1.82 -3.27 50.01
C ARG A 365 -2.88 -4.22 50.57
N GLU A 366 -4.14 -3.80 50.59
CA GLU A 366 -5.27 -4.61 51.06
C GLU A 366 -5.42 -5.91 50.26
N LEU A 367 -5.17 -5.86 48.95
CA LEU A 367 -5.34 -6.99 48.03
C LEU A 367 -4.03 -7.75 47.73
N GLY A 368 -2.90 -7.32 48.29
CA GLY A 368 -1.60 -7.92 48.04
C GLY A 368 -1.13 -7.82 46.58
N LEU A 369 -1.45 -6.73 45.89
CA LEU A 369 -1.06 -6.51 44.49
C LEU A 369 0.35 -5.92 44.40
N GLU A 370 1.14 -6.40 43.44
CA GLU A 370 2.54 -6.02 43.23
C GLU A 370 2.71 -4.83 42.27
N SER A 371 1.69 -4.52 41.46
CA SER A 371 1.73 -3.42 40.50
C SER A 371 0.38 -2.75 40.28
N GLU A 372 0.38 -1.47 39.90
CA GLU A 372 -0.85 -0.74 39.58
C GLU A 372 -1.55 -1.32 38.33
N ARG A 373 -0.85 -2.03 37.44
CA ARG A 373 -1.50 -2.73 36.32
C ARG A 373 -2.41 -3.86 36.78
N GLN A 374 -2.11 -4.49 37.91
CA GLN A 374 -3.02 -5.48 38.50
C GLN A 374 -4.28 -4.84 39.09
N LEU A 375 -4.25 -3.54 39.48
CA LEU A 375 -5.50 -2.82 39.81
C LEU A 375 -6.41 -2.70 38.58
N GLN A 376 -5.85 -2.44 37.40
CA GLN A 376 -6.63 -2.45 36.16
C GLN A 376 -7.26 -3.83 35.92
N GLY A 377 -6.52 -4.91 36.18
CA GLY A 377 -7.03 -6.28 36.06
C GLY A 377 -8.22 -6.54 36.98
N LEU A 378 -8.21 -6.00 38.20
CA LEU A 378 -9.34 -6.06 39.12
C LEU A 378 -10.59 -5.37 38.55
N LEU A 379 -10.44 -4.20 37.92
CA LEU A 379 -11.56 -3.54 37.25
C LEU A 379 -12.13 -4.42 36.14
N VAL A 380 -11.26 -4.91 35.23
CA VAL A 380 -11.68 -5.74 34.10
C VAL A 380 -12.42 -6.99 34.58
N ALA A 381 -11.86 -7.74 35.54
CA ALA A 381 -12.48 -8.94 36.10
C ALA A 381 -13.84 -8.65 36.75
N ARG A 382 -13.99 -7.49 37.39
CA ARG A 382 -15.26 -7.09 38.02
C ARG A 382 -16.32 -6.71 36.99
N MET A 383 -15.95 -5.97 35.95
CA MET A 383 -16.89 -5.62 34.88
C MET A 383 -17.32 -6.85 34.09
N GLU A 384 -16.39 -7.78 33.83
CA GLU A 384 -16.71 -9.08 33.23
C GLU A 384 -17.74 -9.84 34.07
N LYS A 385 -17.48 -10.02 35.37
CA LYS A 385 -18.40 -10.70 36.28
C LYS A 385 -19.77 -10.03 36.37
N HIS A 386 -19.82 -8.70 36.30
CA HIS A 386 -21.08 -7.94 36.34
C HIS A 386 -21.91 -8.08 35.05
N LEU A 387 -21.25 -8.25 33.92
CA LEU A 387 -21.84 -8.35 32.59
C LEU A 387 -22.27 -9.77 32.21
N GLN A 388 -21.57 -10.81 32.70
CA GLN A 388 -21.91 -12.21 32.47
C GLN A 388 -23.39 -12.58 32.74
N PRO A 389 -24.00 -12.26 33.92
CA PRO A 389 -25.39 -12.62 34.19
C PRO A 389 -26.39 -11.86 33.29
N LYS A 390 -25.94 -10.84 32.56
CA LYS A 390 -26.73 -10.08 31.58
C LYS A 390 -26.58 -10.62 30.15
N GLY A 391 -25.91 -11.76 29.99
CA GLY A 391 -25.63 -12.38 28.70
C GLY A 391 -24.62 -11.61 27.85
N LYS A 392 -23.76 -10.79 28.48
CA LYS A 392 -22.74 -10.00 27.80
C LYS A 392 -21.35 -10.55 28.07
N ARG A 393 -20.50 -10.59 27.05
CA ARG A 393 -19.05 -10.84 27.15
C ARG A 393 -18.29 -9.54 26.94
N ILE A 394 -17.18 -9.38 27.64
CA ILE A 394 -16.32 -8.21 27.46
C ILE A 394 -15.43 -8.38 26.23
N LEU A 395 -15.19 -7.27 25.56
CA LEU A 395 -14.17 -7.11 24.55
C LEU A 395 -13.31 -5.90 24.96
N GLY A 396 -11.99 -5.96 24.80
CA GLY A 396 -11.13 -4.83 25.12
C GLY A 396 -9.81 -4.86 24.35
N TRP A 397 -9.12 -3.72 24.33
CA TRP A 397 -7.85 -3.57 23.62
C TRP A 397 -6.74 -4.46 24.23
N ASP A 398 -5.74 -4.82 23.45
CA ASP A 398 -4.72 -5.80 23.83
C ASP A 398 -3.94 -5.49 25.13
N GLU A 399 -3.97 -4.25 25.61
CA GLU A 399 -3.51 -3.87 26.94
C GLU A 399 -4.12 -4.68 28.09
N ILE A 400 -5.39 -5.11 27.98
CA ILE A 400 -6.07 -5.87 29.05
C ILE A 400 -5.32 -7.17 29.37
N LEU A 401 -4.64 -7.77 28.39
CA LEU A 401 -3.78 -8.95 28.59
C LEU A 401 -2.67 -8.73 29.62
N THR A 402 -2.18 -7.49 29.74
CA THR A 402 -1.12 -7.12 30.68
C THR A 402 -1.66 -6.82 32.08
N ALA A 403 -2.95 -6.48 32.18
CA ALA A 403 -3.65 -6.24 33.43
C ALA A 403 -4.08 -7.55 34.12
N GLY A 404 -4.29 -8.62 33.33
CA GLY A 404 -4.76 -9.92 33.78
C GLY A 404 -6.24 -10.10 33.46
N VAL A 405 -6.54 -10.96 32.49
CA VAL A 405 -7.91 -11.27 32.03
C VAL A 405 -8.18 -12.77 32.09
N THR A 406 -9.45 -13.12 32.20
CA THR A 406 -9.89 -14.51 32.07
C THR A 406 -9.79 -14.97 30.61
N SER A 407 -9.91 -16.27 30.37
CA SER A 407 -9.98 -16.83 29.01
C SER A 407 -11.26 -16.44 28.25
N ASP A 408 -12.30 -15.99 28.97
CA ASP A 408 -13.61 -15.67 28.37
C ASP A 408 -13.64 -14.30 27.71
N ALA A 409 -12.73 -13.41 28.11
CA ALA A 409 -12.54 -12.08 27.55
C ALA A 409 -12.06 -12.15 26.09
N ILE A 410 -12.63 -11.29 25.24
CA ILE A 410 -12.22 -11.14 23.85
C ILE A 410 -11.20 -10.00 23.76
N VAL A 411 -10.12 -10.22 23.02
CA VAL A 411 -9.03 -9.26 22.90
C VAL A 411 -9.00 -8.64 21.49
N MET A 412 -8.99 -7.32 21.41
CA MET A 412 -8.79 -6.59 20.17
C MET A 412 -7.32 -6.16 20.02
N SER A 413 -6.62 -6.76 19.04
CA SER A 413 -5.20 -6.50 18.80
C SER A 413 -5.01 -5.29 17.89
N TRP A 414 -4.47 -4.20 18.43
CA TRP A 414 -4.30 -2.95 17.68
C TRP A 414 -2.84 -2.52 17.52
N ARG A 415 -1.94 -2.89 18.44
CA ARG A 415 -0.51 -2.52 18.38
C ARG A 415 0.28 -3.48 17.50
N GLY A 416 -0.15 -3.59 16.25
CA GLY A 416 0.22 -4.69 15.35
C GLY A 416 -0.53 -5.99 15.69
N ALA A 417 -0.08 -7.11 15.09
CA ALA A 417 -0.73 -8.41 15.22
C ALA A 417 -0.23 -9.25 16.42
N SER A 418 0.90 -8.89 17.02
CA SER A 418 1.53 -9.71 18.07
C SER A 418 0.71 -9.83 19.36
N GLY A 419 -0.09 -8.80 19.69
CA GLY A 419 -1.02 -8.85 20.82
C GLY A 419 -2.05 -9.96 20.65
N GLY A 420 -2.62 -10.07 19.43
CA GLY A 420 -3.56 -11.12 19.04
C GLY A 420 -2.95 -12.51 19.07
N VAL A 421 -1.73 -12.69 18.55
CA VAL A 421 -1.00 -13.98 18.64
C VAL A 421 -0.82 -14.42 20.10
N LYS A 422 -0.48 -13.46 20.97
CA LYS A 422 -0.31 -13.72 22.41
C LYS A 422 -1.65 -14.02 23.11
N ALA A 423 -2.74 -13.38 22.72
CA ALA A 423 -4.08 -13.68 23.25
C ALA A 423 -4.56 -15.08 22.81
N ALA A 424 -4.46 -15.39 21.52
CA ALA A 424 -4.90 -16.67 20.96
C ALA A 424 -4.13 -17.84 21.59
N SER A 425 -2.82 -17.72 21.79
CA SER A 425 -2.01 -18.74 22.49
C SER A 425 -2.36 -18.93 23.97
N ARG A 426 -3.08 -17.98 24.58
CA ARG A 426 -3.65 -18.09 25.94
C ARG A 426 -5.09 -18.62 25.94
N GLY A 427 -5.65 -18.93 24.77
CA GLY A 427 -7.01 -19.43 24.60
C GLY A 427 -8.09 -18.34 24.56
N ASN A 428 -7.71 -17.06 24.51
CA ASN A 428 -8.65 -15.96 24.34
C ASN A 428 -9.07 -15.84 22.87
N ASP A 429 -10.34 -15.53 22.64
CA ASP A 429 -10.83 -15.11 21.34
C ASP A 429 -10.27 -13.72 20.96
N VAL A 430 -10.03 -13.50 19.68
CA VAL A 430 -9.33 -12.31 19.18
C VAL A 430 -10.06 -11.68 18.00
N VAL A 431 -10.11 -10.34 18.01
CA VAL A 431 -10.39 -9.51 16.83
C VAL A 431 -9.10 -8.81 16.42
N MET A 432 -8.67 -8.99 15.17
CA MET A 432 -7.47 -8.32 14.65
C MET A 432 -7.84 -6.94 14.09
N ALA A 433 -7.32 -5.88 14.70
CA ALA A 433 -7.48 -4.50 14.26
C ALA A 433 -6.14 -3.73 14.20
N PRO A 434 -5.07 -4.30 13.62
CA PRO A 434 -3.72 -3.75 13.75
C PRO A 434 -3.60 -2.38 13.07
N ASN A 435 -3.05 -1.41 13.80
CA ASN A 435 -2.75 -0.05 13.31
C ASN A 435 -1.83 -0.02 12.09
N THR A 436 -1.03 -1.07 11.88
CA THR A 436 -0.17 -1.20 10.71
C THR A 436 -0.93 -1.50 9.42
N TYR A 437 -2.23 -1.82 9.48
CA TYR A 437 -3.05 -2.19 8.32
C TYR A 437 -4.42 -1.52 8.27
N PHE A 438 -5.09 -1.29 9.42
CA PHE A 438 -6.49 -0.85 9.44
C PHE A 438 -6.81 0.27 10.44
N TYR A 439 -5.86 1.17 10.72
CA TYR A 439 -6.15 2.47 11.32
C TYR A 439 -6.38 3.49 10.20
N LEU A 440 -7.64 3.58 9.75
CA LEU A 440 -8.01 4.32 8.55
C LEU A 440 -8.01 5.84 8.76
N ASP A 441 -7.71 6.30 9.96
CA ASP A 441 -7.36 7.68 10.31
C ASP A 441 -5.94 8.08 9.84
N TYR A 442 -5.12 7.13 9.38
CA TYR A 442 -3.80 7.41 8.81
C TYR A 442 -3.89 7.88 7.36
N TYR A 443 -2.89 8.64 6.92
CA TYR A 443 -2.75 9.05 5.51
C TYR A 443 -2.74 7.85 4.55
N GLN A 444 -3.19 8.07 3.32
CA GLN A 444 -3.43 7.02 2.33
C GLN A 444 -2.29 6.89 1.31
N THR A 445 -1.42 7.89 1.22
CA THR A 445 -0.22 7.88 0.38
C THR A 445 1.02 8.01 1.24
N THR A 446 2.17 7.80 0.61
CA THR A 446 3.47 7.96 1.28
C THR A 446 4.00 9.39 1.22
N ASP A 447 3.37 10.27 0.42
CA ASP A 447 3.62 11.72 0.44
C ASP A 447 2.28 12.49 0.51
N PRO A 448 1.73 12.63 1.72
CA PRO A 448 0.45 13.31 1.91
C PRO A 448 0.48 14.78 1.49
N GLN A 449 1.64 15.45 1.63
CA GLN A 449 1.76 16.86 1.26
C GLN A 449 1.76 17.04 -0.26
N GLY A 450 2.56 16.25 -0.99
CA GLY A 450 2.57 16.25 -2.45
C GLY A 450 1.22 15.88 -3.04
N ASN A 451 0.53 14.92 -2.43
CA ASN A 451 -0.81 14.47 -2.84
C ASN A 451 -1.97 15.33 -2.32
N LYS A 452 -1.66 16.42 -1.60
CA LYS A 452 -2.63 17.35 -0.99
C LYS A 452 -3.71 16.61 -0.19
N GLU A 453 -3.30 15.57 0.53
CA GLU A 453 -4.21 14.84 1.40
C GLU A 453 -4.76 15.77 2.50
N PRO A 454 -6.03 15.57 2.90
CA PRO A 454 -6.58 16.30 4.02
C PRO A 454 -5.81 15.95 5.29
N LEU A 455 -5.71 16.89 6.24
CA LEU A 455 -5.01 16.67 7.51
C LEU A 455 -5.47 15.37 8.19
N ALA A 456 -4.55 14.45 8.43
CA ALA A 456 -4.78 13.19 9.12
C ALA A 456 -3.76 13.04 10.25
N ILE A 457 -3.90 12.06 11.15
CA ILE A 457 -3.06 11.98 12.36
C ILE A 457 -1.56 11.78 12.05
N GLY A 458 -1.26 11.11 10.94
CA GLY A 458 0.09 10.66 10.58
C GLY A 458 0.04 9.33 9.85
N GLY A 459 1.14 8.58 9.92
CA GLY A 459 1.24 7.26 9.31
C GLY A 459 1.16 7.27 7.78
N SER A 460 1.15 6.08 7.19
CA SER A 460 0.89 5.87 5.76
C SER A 460 0.37 4.44 5.56
N LEU A 461 -0.89 4.33 5.15
CA LEU A 461 -1.58 3.09 4.83
C LEU A 461 -2.20 3.17 3.43
N PRO A 462 -1.38 2.97 2.37
CA PRO A 462 -1.90 2.78 1.01
C PRO A 462 -2.79 1.55 0.89
N MET A 463 -3.70 1.59 -0.08
CA MET A 463 -4.66 0.52 -0.35
C MET A 463 -3.99 -0.87 -0.49
N GLU A 464 -2.84 -0.93 -1.16
CA GLU A 464 -2.06 -2.17 -1.31
C GLU A 464 -1.58 -2.73 0.03
N LYS A 465 -1.20 -1.85 0.96
CA LYS A 465 -0.79 -2.25 2.31
C LYS A 465 -1.97 -2.82 3.09
N CYS A 466 -3.14 -2.17 3.03
CA CYS A 466 -4.35 -2.71 3.66
C CYS A 466 -4.71 -4.10 3.10
N TYR A 467 -4.60 -4.28 1.77
CA TYR A 467 -4.91 -5.54 1.10
C TYR A 467 -3.91 -6.67 1.42
N SER A 468 -2.65 -6.32 1.72
CA SER A 468 -1.60 -7.31 2.00
C SER A 468 -1.69 -7.95 3.39
N PHE A 469 -2.61 -7.51 4.25
CA PHE A 469 -2.77 -8.06 5.60
C PHE A 469 -3.12 -9.56 5.57
N ASP A 470 -2.35 -10.35 6.32
CA ASP A 470 -2.65 -11.75 6.63
C ASP A 470 -3.07 -11.87 8.10
N PRO A 471 -4.35 -12.15 8.39
CA PRO A 471 -4.85 -12.25 9.76
C PRO A 471 -4.30 -13.45 10.55
N PHE A 472 -3.67 -14.42 9.88
CA PHE A 472 -3.15 -15.64 10.49
C PHE A 472 -1.63 -15.67 10.65
N ALA A 473 -0.94 -14.59 10.24
CA ALA A 473 0.51 -14.50 10.33
C ALA A 473 1.01 -14.72 11.77
N GLY A 474 1.81 -15.78 11.97
CA GLY A 474 2.40 -16.13 13.26
C GLY A 474 1.52 -17.01 14.17
N LEU A 475 0.39 -17.51 13.66
CA LEU A 475 -0.47 -18.49 14.34
C LEU A 475 -0.23 -19.90 13.81
N ASP A 476 -0.57 -20.89 14.63
CA ASP A 476 -0.70 -22.29 14.22
C ASP A 476 -2.19 -22.68 14.09
N ALA A 477 -2.46 -23.86 13.53
CA ALA A 477 -3.82 -24.31 13.26
C ALA A 477 -4.73 -24.35 14.52
N ASP A 478 -4.16 -24.56 15.71
CA ASP A 478 -4.91 -24.56 16.97
C ASP A 478 -5.27 -23.15 17.43
N THR A 479 -4.38 -22.18 17.24
CA THR A 479 -4.58 -20.78 17.64
C THR A 479 -5.37 -19.98 16.60
N GLU A 480 -5.33 -20.36 15.32
CA GLU A 480 -6.14 -19.73 14.25
C GLU A 480 -7.65 -19.74 14.56
N ARG A 481 -8.15 -20.79 15.22
CA ARG A 481 -9.59 -20.91 15.56
C ARG A 481 -10.10 -19.84 16.52
N HIS A 482 -9.20 -19.19 17.25
CA HIS A 482 -9.53 -18.12 18.19
C HIS A 482 -9.67 -16.76 17.49
N ILE A 483 -9.31 -16.65 16.21
CA ILE A 483 -9.48 -15.41 15.45
C ILE A 483 -10.93 -15.32 14.97
N LEU A 484 -11.73 -14.48 15.65
CA LEU A 484 -13.13 -14.26 15.30
C LEU A 484 -13.27 -13.51 13.97
N GLY A 485 -12.30 -12.63 13.67
CA GLY A 485 -12.22 -11.86 12.45
C GLY A 485 -11.40 -10.58 12.57
N ILE A 486 -11.70 -9.61 11.70
CA ILE A 486 -10.91 -8.40 11.52
C ILE A 486 -11.76 -7.13 11.59
N GLN A 487 -11.14 -6.00 11.95
CA GLN A 487 -11.79 -4.69 12.04
C GLN A 487 -10.91 -3.55 11.53
N ALA A 488 -11.55 -2.56 10.92
CA ALA A 488 -10.95 -1.26 10.66
C ALA A 488 -11.41 -0.23 11.68
N ASN A 489 -10.46 0.55 12.20
CA ASN A 489 -10.72 1.60 13.16
C ASN A 489 -10.59 2.96 12.47
N LEU A 490 -11.57 3.84 12.69
CA LEU A 490 -11.52 5.23 12.27
C LEU A 490 -11.59 6.14 13.50
N TRP A 491 -10.41 6.51 14.01
CA TRP A 491 -10.26 7.53 15.04
C TRP A 491 -10.47 8.91 14.44
N SER A 492 -11.08 9.82 15.20
CA SER A 492 -11.63 11.05 14.62
C SER A 492 -10.97 12.33 15.10
N GLU A 493 -9.76 12.33 15.67
CA GLU A 493 -9.06 13.56 16.09
C GLU A 493 -8.94 14.60 14.97
N TYR A 494 -8.73 14.13 13.75
CA TYR A 494 -8.56 14.96 12.56
C TYR A 494 -9.68 14.76 11.54
N ILE A 495 -10.79 14.11 11.92
CA ILE A 495 -11.91 13.79 11.02
C ILE A 495 -13.16 14.44 11.59
N ASP A 496 -13.41 15.67 11.17
CA ASP A 496 -14.40 16.60 11.72
C ASP A 496 -15.72 16.65 10.94
N THR A 497 -15.78 16.01 9.77
CA THR A 497 -16.96 15.97 8.89
C THR A 497 -17.20 14.57 8.35
N PHE A 498 -18.45 14.23 8.04
CA PHE A 498 -18.79 12.92 7.49
C PHE A 498 -18.27 12.72 6.06
N ASP A 499 -18.10 13.79 5.27
CA ASP A 499 -17.43 13.72 3.98
C ASP A 499 -15.98 13.20 4.13
N LYS A 500 -15.28 13.65 5.18
CA LYS A 500 -13.94 13.18 5.51
C LYS A 500 -13.95 11.76 6.07
N VAL A 501 -14.98 11.34 6.81
CA VAL A 501 -15.18 9.94 7.20
C VAL A 501 -15.22 9.05 5.96
N GLN A 502 -16.06 9.39 4.97
CA GLN A 502 -16.15 8.65 3.71
C GLN A 502 -14.80 8.62 2.97
N TYR A 503 -14.15 9.78 2.83
CA TYR A 503 -12.86 9.90 2.15
C TYR A 503 -11.76 9.04 2.79
N MET A 504 -11.69 9.02 4.13
CA MET A 504 -10.66 8.26 4.86
C MET A 504 -10.95 6.75 4.87
N LEU A 505 -12.22 6.34 4.86
CA LEU A 505 -12.61 4.93 4.76
C LEU A 505 -12.42 4.36 3.36
N LEU A 506 -12.85 5.08 2.32
CA LEU A 506 -13.04 4.53 0.98
C LEU A 506 -11.86 4.91 0.06
N PRO A 507 -11.28 3.96 -0.69
CA PRO A 507 -11.72 2.57 -0.87
C PRO A 507 -11.08 1.56 0.10
N ARG A 508 -10.28 1.96 1.10
CA ARG A 508 -9.53 1.04 1.99
C ARG A 508 -10.40 0.03 2.74
N LEU A 509 -11.64 0.40 3.07
CA LEU A 509 -12.63 -0.52 3.64
C LEU A 509 -12.94 -1.71 2.73
N ALA A 510 -12.82 -1.57 1.40
CA ALA A 510 -13.01 -2.65 0.46
C ALA A 510 -11.93 -3.74 0.59
N ALA A 511 -10.68 -3.37 0.91
CA ALA A 511 -9.62 -4.36 1.18
C ALA A 511 -9.96 -5.19 2.43
N LEU A 512 -10.42 -4.52 3.51
CA LEU A 512 -10.87 -5.23 4.70
C LEU A 512 -12.03 -6.17 4.37
N SER A 513 -13.03 -5.68 3.63
CA SER A 513 -14.19 -6.50 3.26
C SER A 513 -13.80 -7.76 2.49
N GLU A 514 -12.84 -7.65 1.56
CA GLU A 514 -12.33 -8.79 0.82
C GLU A 514 -11.68 -9.82 1.75
N ILE A 515 -10.76 -9.38 2.61
CA ILE A 515 -10.03 -10.28 3.50
C ILE A 515 -10.97 -10.94 4.51
N ALA A 516 -11.97 -10.18 4.98
CA ALA A 516 -12.96 -10.61 5.95
C ALA A 516 -13.97 -11.63 5.39
N TRP A 517 -14.24 -11.55 4.09
CA TRP A 517 -15.28 -12.34 3.43
C TRP A 517 -14.72 -13.49 2.59
N SER A 518 -13.75 -13.22 1.73
CA SER A 518 -13.32 -14.13 0.67
C SER A 518 -12.47 -15.26 1.22
N ALA A 519 -12.78 -16.50 0.82
CA ALA A 519 -12.10 -17.70 1.31
C ALA A 519 -10.60 -17.71 0.97
N LYS A 520 -10.21 -17.07 -0.15
CA LYS A 520 -8.84 -16.86 -0.57
C LYS A 520 -8.67 -15.43 -1.04
N ARG A 521 -7.50 -14.86 -0.73
CA ARG A 521 -7.09 -13.55 -1.24
C ARG A 521 -6.54 -13.71 -2.66
N ASP A 522 -6.97 -12.84 -3.56
CA ASP A 522 -6.49 -12.79 -4.94
C ASP A 522 -5.21 -11.92 -5.05
N ASP A 523 -4.67 -11.76 -6.27
CA ASP A 523 -3.64 -10.74 -6.50
C ASP A 523 -4.22 -9.32 -6.41
N TYR A 524 -3.36 -8.37 -6.03
CA TYR A 524 -3.80 -6.98 -5.78
C TYR A 524 -4.29 -6.27 -7.04
N ASP A 525 -3.72 -6.55 -8.21
CA ASP A 525 -4.11 -5.92 -9.47
C ASP A 525 -5.50 -6.42 -9.93
N SER A 526 -5.78 -7.71 -9.77
CA SER A 526 -7.10 -8.32 -9.98
C SER A 526 -8.14 -7.71 -9.03
N PHE A 527 -7.80 -7.59 -7.74
CA PHE A 527 -8.67 -6.92 -6.78
C PHE A 527 -8.95 -5.45 -7.15
N LEU A 528 -7.93 -4.69 -7.54
CA LEU A 528 -8.10 -3.30 -8.00
C LEU A 528 -8.94 -3.21 -9.28
N ALA A 529 -8.81 -4.18 -10.19
CA ALA A 529 -9.64 -4.26 -11.39
C ALA A 529 -11.11 -4.47 -11.00
N ARG A 530 -11.41 -5.47 -10.16
CA ARG A 530 -12.77 -5.76 -9.68
C ARG A 530 -13.38 -4.61 -8.90
N LEU A 531 -12.58 -3.95 -8.07
CA LEU A 531 -12.99 -2.75 -7.35
C LEU A 531 -13.40 -1.64 -8.32
N ARG A 532 -12.60 -1.39 -9.37
CA ARG A 532 -12.83 -0.32 -10.36
C ARG A 532 -14.08 -0.55 -11.20
N SER A 533 -14.32 -1.77 -11.68
CA SER A 533 -15.44 -2.09 -12.57
C SER A 533 -16.70 -2.55 -11.84
N GLY A 534 -16.58 -3.03 -10.61
CA GLY A 534 -17.68 -3.56 -9.81
C GLY A 534 -18.18 -2.61 -8.72
N LEU A 535 -17.32 -2.26 -7.76
CA LEU A 535 -17.74 -1.57 -6.55
C LEU A 535 -17.69 -0.03 -6.64
N ILE A 536 -16.74 0.56 -7.38
CA ILE A 536 -16.71 2.01 -7.63
C ILE A 536 -17.99 2.52 -8.32
N PRO A 537 -18.59 1.82 -9.30
CA PRO A 537 -19.91 2.18 -9.82
C PRO A 537 -21.00 2.29 -8.74
N SER A 538 -20.96 1.45 -7.71
CA SER A 538 -21.85 1.57 -6.55
C SER A 538 -21.56 2.83 -5.75
N TYR A 539 -20.29 3.21 -5.55
CA TYR A 539 -19.96 4.47 -4.89
C TYR A 539 -20.50 5.67 -5.68
N HIS A 540 -20.38 5.66 -7.01
CA HIS A 540 -20.95 6.71 -7.86
C HIS A 540 -22.47 6.70 -7.85
N TYR A 541 -23.11 5.54 -7.85
CA TYR A 541 -24.57 5.44 -7.75
C TYR A 541 -25.09 6.03 -6.43
N PHE A 542 -24.42 5.74 -5.32
CA PHE A 542 -24.77 6.24 -4.00
C PHE A 542 -24.13 7.58 -3.64
N GLY A 543 -23.40 8.24 -4.56
CA GLY A 543 -22.74 9.53 -4.30
C GLY A 543 -21.73 9.53 -3.15
N LEU A 544 -21.07 8.40 -2.89
CA LEU A 544 -20.06 8.25 -1.85
C LEU A 544 -18.74 8.93 -2.24
N ILE A 545 -18.11 9.58 -1.27
CA ILE A 545 -16.79 10.18 -1.42
C ILE A 545 -15.72 9.12 -1.15
N TYR A 546 -14.71 9.03 -2.02
CA TYR A 546 -13.59 8.11 -1.84
C TYR A 546 -12.28 8.76 -2.31
N ALA A 547 -11.17 8.32 -1.73
CA ALA A 547 -9.84 8.77 -2.12
C ALA A 547 -9.42 8.15 -3.48
N PRO A 548 -8.90 8.95 -4.42
CA PRO A 548 -8.62 8.47 -5.78
C PRO A 548 -7.28 7.73 -5.91
N TYR A 549 -6.44 7.75 -4.87
CA TYR A 549 -5.01 7.38 -4.94
C TYR A 549 -4.76 5.95 -5.41
N ALA A 550 -5.65 5.00 -5.08
CA ALA A 550 -5.51 3.61 -5.51
C ALA A 550 -5.73 3.40 -7.02
N PHE A 551 -6.27 4.41 -7.74
CA PHE A 551 -6.75 4.25 -9.12
C PHE A 551 -5.98 5.06 -10.16
N THR A 552 -5.01 5.88 -9.75
CA THR A 552 -4.13 6.63 -10.65
C THR A 552 -3.26 5.68 -11.49
N LYS A 553 -3.77 5.26 -12.66
CA LYS A 553 -3.05 4.40 -13.63
C LYS A 553 -1.84 5.13 -14.20
N ALA A 554 -0.78 4.38 -14.52
CA ALA A 554 0.33 4.88 -15.33
C ALA A 554 -0.25 5.43 -16.62
N ASN A 555 0.19 6.62 -17.01
CA ASN A 555 -0.17 7.17 -18.30
C ASN A 555 0.70 6.50 -19.36
N PHE A 556 0.10 5.94 -20.42
CA PHE A 556 0.84 5.43 -21.59
C PHE A 556 0.46 6.16 -22.87
N GLU A 557 -0.39 7.19 -22.76
CA GLU A 557 -0.91 7.94 -23.89
C GLU A 557 -0.26 9.33 -23.94
N GLU A 558 0.39 9.64 -25.07
CA GLU A 558 1.00 10.96 -25.33
C GLU A 558 -0.02 12.10 -25.17
N SER A 559 -1.26 11.89 -25.60
CA SER A 559 -2.36 12.87 -25.51
C SER A 559 -2.76 13.23 -24.08
N ARG A 560 -2.35 12.44 -23.09
CA ARG A 560 -2.69 12.63 -21.68
C ARG A 560 -1.53 13.17 -20.85
N ILE A 561 -0.39 13.45 -21.48
CA ILE A 561 0.74 14.12 -20.84
C ILE A 561 0.31 15.52 -20.41
N LYS A 562 0.47 15.82 -19.13
CA LYS A 562 0.25 17.19 -18.62
C LYS A 562 1.34 18.10 -19.18
N PRO A 563 1.03 19.38 -19.46
CA PRO A 563 2.07 20.35 -19.80
C PRO A 563 3.19 20.33 -18.74
N TYR A 564 4.44 20.28 -19.19
CA TYR A 564 5.62 20.31 -18.35
C TYR A 564 6.69 21.22 -18.95
N GLU A 565 7.52 21.80 -18.10
CA GLU A 565 8.67 22.60 -18.50
C GLU A 565 9.95 21.88 -18.11
N LEU A 566 10.91 21.80 -19.04
CA LEU A 566 12.24 21.28 -18.76
C LEU A 566 13.16 22.42 -18.30
N PRO A 567 13.92 22.23 -17.21
CA PRO A 567 15.01 23.13 -16.86
C PRO A 567 16.00 23.28 -18.03
N ASP A 568 16.41 24.50 -18.34
CA ASP A 568 17.38 24.71 -19.43
C ASP A 568 18.77 24.23 -19.01
N VAL A 569 19.26 23.17 -19.66
CA VAL A 569 20.55 22.54 -19.37
C VAL A 569 21.74 23.51 -19.49
N LEU A 570 21.59 24.58 -20.27
CA LEU A 570 22.60 25.62 -20.48
C LEU A 570 22.40 26.86 -19.59
N THR A 571 21.48 26.84 -18.63
CA THR A 571 21.23 27.95 -17.71
C THR A 571 21.47 27.50 -16.28
N ARG A 572 22.24 28.30 -15.53
CA ARG A 572 22.54 28.06 -14.12
C ARG A 572 21.35 28.46 -13.23
N GLU A 573 21.30 27.97 -12.00
CA GLU A 573 20.25 28.32 -11.02
C GLU A 573 20.15 29.84 -10.77
N ASN A 574 21.25 30.57 -10.89
CA ASN A 574 21.28 32.03 -10.75
C ASN A 574 20.86 32.80 -12.02
N GLY A 575 20.35 32.09 -13.04
CA GLY A 575 19.92 32.66 -14.33
C GLY A 575 21.03 32.93 -15.34
N GLN A 576 22.31 32.64 -15.02
CA GLN A 576 23.42 32.86 -15.95
C GLN A 576 23.46 31.78 -17.04
N ARG A 577 23.52 32.22 -18.30
CA ARG A 577 23.66 31.33 -19.46
C ARG A 577 25.10 30.84 -19.63
N VAL A 578 25.24 29.55 -19.97
CA VAL A 578 26.48 28.86 -20.32
C VAL A 578 26.58 28.77 -21.85
N GLY A 579 27.62 29.37 -22.42
CA GLY A 579 27.84 29.41 -23.86
C GLY A 579 29.14 28.76 -24.34
N THR A 580 29.97 28.23 -23.43
CA THR A 580 31.26 27.61 -23.78
C THR A 580 31.53 26.35 -22.95
N ALA A 581 32.30 25.40 -23.51
CA ALA A 581 32.73 24.20 -22.79
C ALA A 581 33.42 24.52 -21.45
N ARG A 582 34.25 25.57 -21.43
CA ARG A 582 34.93 26.03 -20.20
C ARG A 582 33.96 26.49 -19.10
N GLN A 583 32.87 27.17 -19.46
CA GLN A 583 31.84 27.57 -18.49
C GLN A 583 31.02 26.37 -18.01
N TRP A 584 30.75 25.41 -18.90
CA TRP A 584 30.11 24.15 -18.51
C TRP A 584 30.94 23.40 -17.47
N GLU A 585 32.22 23.14 -17.76
CA GLU A 585 33.13 22.38 -16.88
C GLU A 585 33.36 23.03 -15.52
N ARG A 586 33.50 24.37 -15.50
CA ARG A 586 33.84 25.10 -14.28
C ARG A 586 32.65 25.49 -13.43
N SER A 587 31.43 25.51 -13.99
CA SER A 587 30.29 26.11 -13.30
C SER A 587 29.04 25.25 -13.37
N ARG A 588 28.49 24.95 -14.55
CA ARG A 588 27.19 24.26 -14.65
C ARG A 588 27.28 22.75 -14.37
N ARG A 589 28.30 22.06 -14.87
CA ARG A 589 28.48 20.62 -14.62
C ARG A 589 28.64 20.29 -13.13
N PRO A 590 29.51 20.98 -12.35
CA PRO A 590 29.62 20.71 -10.92
C PRO A 590 28.34 21.07 -10.14
N GLU A 591 27.65 22.14 -10.54
CA GLU A 591 26.37 22.57 -9.95
C GLU A 591 25.29 21.49 -10.12
N LEU A 592 25.10 20.98 -11.34
CA LEU A 592 24.18 19.89 -11.65
C LEU A 592 24.55 18.59 -10.95
N LEU A 593 25.82 18.19 -10.98
CA LEU A 593 26.28 16.99 -10.28
C LEU A 593 25.95 17.06 -8.78
N SER A 594 26.21 18.22 -8.17
CA SER A 594 25.90 18.45 -6.76
C SER A 594 24.40 18.46 -6.47
N LEU A 595 23.58 18.94 -7.42
CA LEU A 595 22.12 18.89 -7.32
C LEU A 595 21.60 17.44 -7.32
N PHE A 596 22.03 16.61 -8.27
CA PHE A 596 21.67 15.18 -8.31
C PHE A 596 22.19 14.40 -7.09
N GLN A 597 23.38 14.74 -6.57
CA GLN A 597 23.89 14.19 -5.31
C GLN A 597 22.96 14.53 -4.15
N ARG A 598 22.56 15.79 -3.97
CA ARG A 598 21.73 16.18 -2.83
C ARG A 598 20.29 15.70 -2.93
N LYS A 599 19.74 15.64 -4.14
CA LYS A 599 18.30 15.57 -4.35
C LYS A 599 17.78 14.28 -4.96
N MET A 600 18.61 13.43 -5.57
CA MET A 600 18.13 12.20 -6.21
C MET A 600 18.95 10.97 -5.85
N TYR A 601 20.20 10.88 -6.30
CA TYR A 601 20.95 9.63 -6.18
C TYR A 601 21.76 9.52 -4.88
N GLY A 602 22.03 10.66 -4.23
CA GLY A 602 22.93 10.72 -3.10
C GLY A 602 24.41 10.78 -3.49
N THR A 603 25.26 11.09 -2.53
CA THR A 603 26.72 10.98 -2.71
C THR A 603 27.16 9.52 -2.82
N LEU A 604 28.17 9.25 -3.65
CA LEU A 604 28.80 7.93 -3.69
C LEU A 604 29.53 7.66 -2.36
N PRO A 605 29.58 6.41 -1.87
CA PRO A 605 30.43 6.04 -0.74
C PRO A 605 31.89 6.50 -0.92
N GLY A 606 32.59 6.76 0.19
CA GLY A 606 33.98 7.22 0.17
C GLY A 606 34.95 6.26 -0.54
N THR A 607 36.09 6.78 -0.99
CA THR A 607 37.13 6.00 -1.67
C THR A 607 38.24 5.51 -0.74
N ASP A 608 38.18 5.88 0.54
CA ASP A 608 39.14 5.51 1.59
C ASP A 608 38.88 4.08 2.09
N VAL A 609 38.97 3.12 1.18
CA VAL A 609 38.76 1.69 1.40
C VAL A 609 39.95 0.93 0.84
N ARG A 610 40.53 0.01 1.64
CA ARG A 610 41.61 -0.84 1.15
C ARG A 610 41.01 -1.92 0.25
N MET A 611 41.47 -2.01 -0.99
CA MET A 611 41.08 -3.07 -1.92
C MET A 611 42.24 -4.05 -2.12
N SER A 612 41.92 -5.34 -2.16
CA SER A 612 42.83 -6.41 -2.59
C SER A 612 42.10 -7.34 -3.55
N SER A 613 42.85 -8.00 -4.44
CA SER A 613 42.28 -8.88 -5.45
C SER A 613 42.95 -10.26 -5.40
N LYS A 614 42.16 -11.30 -5.67
CA LYS A 614 42.63 -12.68 -5.80
C LYS A 614 41.97 -13.34 -6.99
N CYS A 615 42.76 -13.85 -7.92
CA CYS A 615 42.25 -14.74 -8.96
C CYS A 615 41.91 -16.09 -8.32
N VAL A 616 40.64 -16.50 -8.39
CA VAL A 616 40.15 -17.76 -7.82
C VAL A 616 39.97 -18.83 -8.89
N GLU A 617 39.83 -18.44 -10.15
CA GLU A 617 39.75 -19.33 -11.31
C GLU A 617 40.23 -18.59 -12.57
N GLU A 618 40.94 -19.31 -13.45
CA GLU A 618 41.36 -18.82 -14.77
C GLU A 618 41.44 -19.99 -15.75
N SER A 619 40.88 -19.80 -16.95
CA SER A 619 40.93 -20.79 -18.03
C SER A 619 41.00 -20.10 -19.39
N SER A 620 41.99 -20.47 -20.20
CA SER A 620 42.18 -19.95 -21.56
C SER A 620 41.31 -20.64 -22.61
N SER A 621 40.49 -21.64 -22.23
CA SER A 621 39.68 -22.44 -23.16
C SER A 621 38.23 -21.97 -23.27
N ALA A 622 37.84 -20.86 -22.63
CA ALA A 622 36.47 -20.37 -22.67
C ALA A 622 36.06 -19.97 -24.10
N LEU A 623 34.77 -20.09 -24.41
CA LEU A 623 34.20 -19.82 -25.75
C LEU A 623 34.96 -20.55 -26.86
N HIS A 624 35.13 -21.87 -26.72
CA HIS A 624 35.85 -22.72 -27.70
C HIS A 624 37.30 -22.24 -27.97
N GLY A 625 37.96 -21.68 -26.96
CA GLY A 625 39.33 -21.17 -27.06
C GLY A 625 39.43 -19.75 -27.63
N LYS A 626 38.32 -19.05 -27.85
CA LYS A 626 38.31 -17.63 -28.24
C LYS A 626 38.63 -16.68 -27.09
N ALA A 627 38.37 -17.09 -25.83
CA ALA A 627 38.54 -16.23 -24.67
C ALA A 627 39.27 -16.91 -23.51
N THR A 628 39.99 -16.11 -22.73
CA THR A 628 40.40 -16.43 -21.36
C THR A 628 39.33 -15.94 -20.40
N ARG A 629 38.66 -16.87 -19.71
CA ARG A 629 37.79 -16.54 -18.58
C ARG A 629 38.63 -16.44 -17.31
N ARG A 630 38.35 -15.43 -16.49
CA ARG A 630 38.89 -15.30 -15.13
C ARG A 630 37.77 -14.98 -14.16
N GLN A 631 37.94 -15.42 -12.92
CA GLN A 631 37.09 -15.04 -11.81
C GLN A 631 37.93 -14.47 -10.69
N ILE A 632 37.63 -13.22 -10.33
CA ILE A 632 38.47 -12.41 -9.44
C ILE A 632 37.65 -12.03 -8.21
N GLU A 633 38.08 -12.45 -7.03
CA GLU A 633 37.52 -11.97 -5.77
C GLU A 633 38.19 -10.64 -5.42
N LEU A 634 37.41 -9.56 -5.41
CA LEU A 634 37.81 -8.29 -4.82
C LEU A 634 37.37 -8.26 -3.36
N THR A 635 38.31 -8.01 -2.44
CA THR A 635 38.04 -7.80 -1.02
C THR A 635 38.29 -6.34 -0.66
N PHE A 636 37.26 -5.70 -0.13
CA PHE A 636 37.25 -4.33 0.36
C PHE A 636 37.27 -4.33 1.89
N THR A 637 38.21 -3.60 2.50
CA THR A 637 38.37 -3.55 3.95
C THR A 637 38.47 -2.12 4.45
N ARG A 638 37.67 -1.79 5.47
CA ARG A 638 37.73 -0.52 6.20
C ARG A 638 37.23 -0.73 7.63
N ASN A 639 37.91 -0.13 8.62
CA ASN A 639 37.50 -0.14 10.04
C ASN A 639 37.16 -1.54 10.59
N GLY A 640 37.92 -2.57 10.22
CA GLY A 640 37.69 -3.95 10.66
C GLY A 640 36.55 -4.69 9.94
N VAL A 641 35.82 -4.03 9.04
CA VAL A 641 34.79 -4.63 8.19
C VAL A 641 35.39 -5.03 6.85
N ALA A 642 35.07 -6.23 6.36
CA ALA A 642 35.51 -6.72 5.05
C ALA A 642 34.31 -7.18 4.19
N ARG A 643 34.22 -6.73 2.93
CA ARG A 643 33.17 -7.09 1.97
C ARG A 643 33.79 -7.55 0.65
N LYS A 644 33.10 -8.45 -0.04
CA LYS A 644 33.64 -9.14 -1.22
C LYS A 644 32.74 -8.94 -2.43
N VAL A 645 33.36 -8.83 -3.61
CA VAL A 645 32.69 -8.87 -4.91
C VAL A 645 33.41 -9.90 -5.77
N LEU A 646 32.65 -10.80 -6.39
CA LEU A 646 33.20 -11.75 -7.35
C LEU A 646 33.01 -11.20 -8.77
N LEU A 647 34.11 -10.89 -9.44
CA LEU A 647 34.11 -10.50 -10.85
C LEU A 647 34.17 -11.73 -11.75
N LEU A 648 33.45 -11.69 -12.86
CA LEU A 648 33.60 -12.57 -14.01
C LEU A 648 34.18 -11.74 -15.17
N VAL A 649 35.32 -12.17 -15.69
CA VAL A 649 36.06 -11.49 -16.74
C VAL A 649 36.24 -12.43 -17.93
N TYR A 650 35.89 -11.98 -19.13
CA TYR A 650 36.23 -12.64 -20.39
C TYR A 650 37.18 -11.74 -21.18
N LEU A 651 38.34 -12.29 -21.55
CA LEU A 651 39.39 -11.61 -22.31
C LEU A 651 39.54 -12.29 -23.68
N PRO A 652 39.58 -11.56 -24.81
CA PRO A 652 39.91 -12.14 -26.11
C PRO A 652 41.30 -12.77 -26.11
N ASN A 653 41.39 -14.03 -26.55
CA ASN A 653 42.67 -14.69 -26.77
C ASN A 653 43.37 -14.12 -28.02
N GLY A 654 44.70 -14.19 -28.03
CA GLY A 654 45.50 -13.78 -29.19
C GLY A 654 45.73 -12.27 -29.33
N SER A 655 45.24 -11.44 -28.40
CA SER A 655 45.61 -10.02 -28.38
C SER A 655 47.00 -9.81 -27.79
N GLU A 656 47.87 -9.12 -28.52
CA GLU A 656 49.22 -8.72 -28.07
C GLU A 656 49.21 -7.41 -27.26
N LYS A 657 48.10 -6.66 -27.29
CA LYS A 657 47.94 -5.36 -26.63
C LYS A 657 46.76 -5.40 -25.64
N PRO A 658 46.77 -4.53 -24.62
CA PRO A 658 45.60 -4.37 -23.75
C PRO A 658 44.35 -4.00 -24.56
N VAL A 659 43.24 -4.68 -24.29
CA VAL A 659 41.98 -4.53 -25.06
C VAL A 659 41.02 -3.54 -24.41
N PRO A 660 40.14 -2.86 -25.17
CA PRO A 660 39.03 -2.11 -24.58
C PRO A 660 38.04 -3.05 -23.89
N CYS A 661 37.17 -2.53 -23.02
CA CYS A 661 36.32 -3.35 -22.16
C CYS A 661 34.90 -2.80 -22.04
N PHE A 662 33.90 -3.69 -22.08
CA PHE A 662 32.57 -3.43 -21.56
C PHE A 662 32.51 -3.88 -20.09
N LEU A 663 32.08 -2.98 -19.20
CA LEU A 663 31.86 -3.24 -17.79
C LEU A 663 30.38 -3.05 -17.47
N GLY A 664 29.69 -4.12 -17.06
CA GLY A 664 28.27 -4.08 -16.69
C GLY A 664 27.92 -5.09 -15.62
N PHE A 665 27.07 -4.71 -14.66
CA PHE A 665 26.59 -5.62 -13.62
C PHE A 665 25.39 -6.46 -14.06
N ASN A 666 25.19 -7.60 -13.41
CA ASN A 666 24.12 -8.54 -13.69
C ASN A 666 23.16 -8.70 -12.50
N PHE A 667 21.92 -9.10 -12.80
CA PHE A 667 20.81 -9.23 -11.83
C PHE A 667 20.78 -10.53 -11.05
N GLN A 668 21.25 -11.62 -11.66
CA GLN A 668 20.92 -12.97 -11.20
C GLN A 668 22.17 -13.80 -10.90
N GLY A 669 23.34 -13.16 -10.75
CA GLY A 669 24.59 -13.85 -10.46
C GLY A 669 25.39 -14.14 -11.71
N ASN A 670 26.72 -14.19 -11.56
CA ASN A 670 27.68 -14.38 -12.64
C ASN A 670 27.42 -15.68 -13.42
N GLN A 671 27.00 -16.75 -12.74
CA GLN A 671 26.69 -18.03 -13.37
C GLN A 671 25.57 -17.95 -14.41
N THR A 672 24.73 -16.91 -14.37
CA THR A 672 23.62 -16.76 -15.32
C THR A 672 24.03 -16.13 -16.64
N VAL A 673 25.21 -15.51 -16.70
CA VAL A 673 25.72 -14.74 -17.86
C VAL A 673 26.14 -15.65 -19.02
N SER A 674 26.47 -16.92 -18.75
CA SER A 674 26.88 -17.90 -19.76
C SER A 674 26.42 -19.30 -19.38
N SER A 675 26.31 -20.20 -20.34
CA SER A 675 26.05 -21.63 -20.11
C SER A 675 27.29 -22.41 -19.60
N ASP A 676 28.40 -21.72 -19.33
CA ASP A 676 29.65 -22.34 -18.90
C ASP A 676 29.57 -22.80 -17.43
N PRO A 677 29.63 -24.11 -17.14
CA PRO A 677 29.44 -24.63 -15.79
C PRO A 677 30.61 -24.32 -14.85
N ALA A 678 31.74 -23.84 -15.36
CA ALA A 678 32.90 -23.50 -14.53
C ALA A 678 32.85 -22.05 -14.01
N VAL A 679 31.82 -21.27 -14.36
CA VAL A 679 31.53 -20.00 -13.69
C VAL A 679 31.07 -20.28 -12.26
N ILE A 680 31.80 -19.75 -11.29
CA ILE A 680 31.50 -19.83 -9.86
C ILE A 680 30.23 -19.03 -9.60
N ALA A 681 29.26 -19.67 -8.94
CA ALA A 681 28.01 -19.03 -8.57
C ALA A 681 28.26 -17.87 -7.61
N SER A 682 27.56 -16.75 -7.84
CA SER A 682 27.61 -15.61 -6.93
C SER A 682 26.96 -15.95 -5.59
N GLN A 683 27.56 -15.47 -4.50
CA GLN A 683 27.18 -15.81 -3.10
C GLN A 683 25.71 -15.54 -2.72
N TYR A 684 25.03 -14.64 -3.45
CA TYR A 684 23.64 -14.25 -3.18
C TYR A 684 22.70 -14.56 -4.35
N SER A 685 23.03 -15.56 -5.16
CA SER A 685 22.18 -15.99 -6.27
C SER A 685 21.79 -17.46 -6.14
N GLU A 686 20.52 -17.73 -6.40
CA GLU A 686 19.93 -19.08 -6.45
C GLU A 686 19.59 -19.50 -7.89
N TYR A 687 19.89 -18.66 -8.88
CA TYR A 687 19.53 -18.90 -10.27
C TYR A 687 20.46 -19.90 -10.96
N PRO A 688 19.94 -20.73 -11.88
CA PRO A 688 20.72 -21.74 -12.57
C PRO A 688 21.73 -21.15 -13.56
N VAL A 689 22.75 -21.94 -13.89
CA VAL A 689 23.75 -21.58 -14.92
C VAL A 689 23.07 -21.24 -16.24
N GLY A 690 23.50 -20.16 -16.89
CA GLY A 690 23.00 -19.73 -18.19
C GLY A 690 21.60 -19.11 -18.22
N ASN A 691 20.94 -18.91 -17.07
CA ASN A 691 19.55 -18.41 -17.00
C ASN A 691 19.30 -17.08 -17.73
N LYS A 692 20.33 -16.24 -17.90
CA LYS A 692 20.28 -14.94 -18.60
C LYS A 692 21.36 -14.81 -19.66
N SER A 693 21.85 -15.92 -20.20
CA SER A 693 22.90 -15.92 -21.21
C SER A 693 22.53 -15.15 -22.47
N SER A 694 21.24 -15.13 -22.86
CA SER A 694 20.74 -14.36 -24.00
C SER A 694 20.91 -12.84 -23.86
N ARG A 695 21.11 -12.31 -22.64
CA ARG A 695 21.36 -10.88 -22.40
C ARG A 695 22.81 -10.47 -22.63
N TRP A 696 23.71 -11.43 -22.80
CA TRP A 696 25.15 -11.20 -22.85
C TRP A 696 25.70 -11.89 -24.09
N ASP A 697 25.79 -11.14 -25.19
CA ASP A 697 26.32 -11.64 -26.47
C ASP A 697 27.85 -11.76 -26.41
N LEU A 698 28.32 -12.69 -25.58
CA LEU A 698 29.72 -12.90 -25.24
C LEU A 698 30.57 -13.14 -26.48
N GLU A 699 30.07 -13.92 -27.42
CA GLU A 699 30.80 -14.25 -28.64
C GLU A 699 31.00 -13.00 -29.51
N SER A 700 29.94 -12.19 -29.73
CA SER A 700 30.07 -10.95 -30.51
C SER A 700 31.00 -9.94 -29.84
N ILE A 701 30.94 -9.81 -28.51
CA ILE A 701 31.81 -8.89 -27.76
C ILE A 701 33.29 -9.30 -27.91
N ILE A 702 33.58 -10.61 -27.77
CA ILE A 702 34.94 -11.15 -27.83
C ILE A 702 35.49 -11.13 -29.26
N ASP A 703 34.67 -11.49 -30.25
CA ASP A 703 35.06 -11.46 -31.67
C ASP A 703 35.33 -10.01 -32.13
N ALA A 704 34.63 -9.04 -31.55
CA ALA A 704 34.93 -7.62 -31.72
C ALA A 704 36.18 -7.17 -30.95
N GLY A 705 36.89 -8.04 -30.22
CA GLY A 705 38.12 -7.69 -29.53
C GLY A 705 37.93 -6.84 -28.27
N TYR A 706 36.75 -6.90 -27.64
CA TYR A 706 36.49 -6.30 -26.33
C TYR A 706 36.57 -7.34 -25.22
N ALA A 707 37.08 -6.95 -24.07
CA ALA A 707 36.83 -7.69 -22.84
C ALA A 707 35.40 -7.45 -22.33
N LEU A 708 34.84 -8.43 -21.63
CA LEU A 708 33.65 -8.25 -20.80
C LEU A 708 34.01 -8.44 -19.33
N VAL A 709 33.63 -7.48 -18.49
CA VAL A 709 33.73 -7.57 -17.03
C VAL A 709 32.33 -7.41 -16.44
N THR A 710 31.94 -8.34 -15.58
CA THR A 710 30.65 -8.29 -14.87
C THR A 710 30.77 -8.74 -13.42
N ALA A 711 29.79 -8.34 -12.62
CA ALA A 711 29.62 -8.75 -11.23
C ALA A 711 28.15 -8.76 -10.87
N HIS A 712 27.79 -9.56 -9.86
CA HIS A 712 26.45 -9.58 -9.33
C HIS A 712 26.22 -8.35 -8.43
N TYR A 713 25.22 -7.53 -8.76
CA TYR A 713 24.99 -6.29 -8.02
C TYR A 713 24.65 -6.46 -6.53
N TYR A 714 24.14 -7.62 -6.09
CA TYR A 714 23.94 -7.89 -4.65
C TYR A 714 25.23 -8.05 -3.86
N ASP A 715 26.37 -8.33 -4.52
CA ASP A 715 27.67 -8.29 -3.83
C ASP A 715 27.99 -6.88 -3.33
N LEU A 716 27.34 -5.85 -3.90
CA LEU A 716 27.51 -4.45 -3.53
C LEU A 716 26.38 -3.97 -2.61
N PHE A 717 25.13 -4.10 -3.05
CA PHE A 717 23.94 -3.73 -2.29
C PHE A 717 22.73 -4.52 -2.76
N PHE A 718 21.90 -4.96 -1.82
CA PHE A 718 20.72 -5.78 -2.09
C PHE A 718 19.55 -4.95 -2.61
N ASP A 719 18.80 -5.53 -3.54
CA ASP A 719 17.54 -4.99 -4.04
C ASP A 719 16.39 -5.81 -3.45
N ALA A 720 15.59 -5.23 -2.57
CA ALA A 720 14.63 -5.99 -1.79
C ALA A 720 13.24 -6.01 -2.43
N GLU A 721 12.78 -7.20 -2.83
CA GLU A 721 11.40 -7.47 -3.22
C GLU A 721 10.65 -8.34 -2.16
N ASN A 722 11.33 -8.75 -1.06
CA ASN A 722 10.78 -9.58 0.03
C ASN A 722 11.76 -9.74 1.23
N GLY A 723 11.19 -9.87 2.45
CA GLY A 723 11.88 -10.24 3.69
C GLY A 723 12.76 -9.15 4.37
N ASP A 724 13.36 -9.51 5.52
CA ASP A 724 14.22 -8.71 6.43
C ASP A 724 15.23 -7.81 5.70
N PHE A 725 14.82 -6.58 5.38
CA PHE A 725 15.64 -5.60 4.66
C PHE A 725 16.74 -5.00 5.54
N GLU A 726 16.44 -4.76 6.82
CA GLU A 726 17.41 -4.23 7.77
C GLU A 726 18.56 -5.22 8.00
N GLY A 727 18.29 -6.53 8.07
CA GLY A 727 19.31 -7.57 8.16
C GLY A 727 20.25 -7.68 6.96
N LYS A 728 19.96 -6.98 5.85
CA LYS A 728 20.81 -6.92 4.64
C LYS A 728 21.80 -5.75 4.65
N TYR A 729 21.53 -4.65 5.36
CA TYR A 729 22.45 -3.51 5.44
C TYR A 729 23.84 -3.88 5.98
N PRO A 730 23.96 -4.67 7.07
CA PRO A 730 25.25 -5.13 7.55
C PRO A 730 26.00 -5.92 6.48
N LYS A 731 25.34 -6.57 5.54
CA LYS A 731 25.99 -7.39 4.48
C LYS A 731 26.38 -6.57 3.25
N SER A 732 25.95 -5.31 3.14
CA SER A 732 26.24 -4.43 2.00
C SER A 732 27.60 -3.72 2.10
N MET A 733 28.00 -3.02 1.03
CA MET A 733 29.18 -2.16 1.02
C MET A 733 29.06 -0.95 1.95
N LEU A 734 27.84 -0.50 2.27
CA LEU A 734 27.66 0.62 3.21
C LEU A 734 28.16 0.29 4.62
N ALA A 735 28.22 -1.00 4.99
CA ALA A 735 28.77 -1.44 6.28
C ALA A 735 30.26 -1.09 6.45
N LEU A 736 31.03 -0.95 5.37
CA LEU A 736 32.42 -0.48 5.41
C LEU A 736 32.53 0.94 6.00
N PHE A 737 31.44 1.72 5.88
CA PHE A 737 31.33 3.11 6.29
C PHE A 737 30.55 3.27 7.61
N GLY A 738 30.36 2.16 8.36
CA GLY A 738 29.62 2.16 9.62
C GLY A 738 28.10 2.25 9.46
N LYS A 739 27.57 2.06 8.25
CA LYS A 739 26.15 2.11 7.96
C LYS A 739 25.58 0.69 7.94
N THR A 740 24.97 0.29 9.05
CA THR A 740 24.51 -1.09 9.29
C THR A 740 22.99 -1.21 9.35
N SER A 741 22.27 -0.09 9.26
CA SER A 741 20.82 -0.02 9.13
C SER A 741 20.43 1.11 8.16
N SER A 742 19.17 1.12 7.71
CA SER A 742 18.66 2.24 6.91
C SER A 742 18.62 3.55 7.70
N ALA A 743 18.55 3.50 9.03
CA ALA A 743 18.56 4.66 9.91
C ALA A 743 19.92 5.38 9.92
N ASP A 744 21.03 4.66 9.68
CA ASP A 744 22.39 5.20 9.72
C ASP A 744 22.71 6.12 8.51
N VAL A 745 21.90 6.04 7.45
CA VAL A 745 22.06 6.81 6.20
C VAL A 745 21.37 8.17 6.32
N ALA A 746 22.10 9.26 6.08
CA ALA A 746 21.57 10.63 6.12
C ALA A 746 20.65 10.94 4.92
N GLY A 747 20.03 12.14 4.95
CA GLY A 747 19.05 12.58 3.95
C GLY A 747 19.55 12.51 2.51
N ASP A 748 20.75 13.03 2.27
CA ASP A 748 21.42 13.17 0.98
C ASP A 748 22.50 12.11 0.70
N GLU A 749 22.65 11.11 1.58
CA GLU A 749 23.58 10.00 1.35
C GLU A 749 23.01 8.98 0.36
N GLY A 750 23.88 8.46 -0.50
CA GLY A 750 23.50 7.49 -1.52
C GLY A 750 23.15 6.12 -0.96
N ARG A 751 22.08 5.52 -1.50
CA ARG A 751 21.68 4.14 -1.24
C ARG A 751 21.96 3.25 -2.45
N ALA A 752 21.05 2.36 -2.86
CA ALA A 752 21.38 1.25 -3.77
C ALA A 752 22.02 1.70 -5.10
N ILE A 753 21.43 2.66 -5.82
CA ILE A 753 21.97 3.13 -7.12
C ILE A 753 23.37 3.72 -6.96
N SER A 754 23.59 4.52 -5.91
CA SER A 754 24.91 5.09 -5.61
C SER A 754 25.93 4.04 -5.19
N VAL A 755 25.53 3.01 -4.47
CA VAL A 755 26.45 1.91 -4.10
C VAL A 755 26.81 1.06 -5.31
N TRP A 756 25.87 0.80 -6.21
CA TRP A 756 26.15 0.13 -7.49
C TRP A 756 27.05 1.01 -8.38
N ALA A 757 26.78 2.30 -8.48
CA ALA A 757 27.62 3.25 -9.23
C ALA A 757 29.05 3.32 -8.66
N TRP A 758 29.19 3.34 -7.35
CA TRP A 758 30.49 3.25 -6.66
C TRP A 758 31.20 1.94 -6.96
N GLY A 759 30.47 0.82 -7.00
CA GLY A 759 30.99 -0.49 -7.37
C GLY A 759 31.65 -0.47 -8.75
N TYR A 760 31.02 0.16 -9.74
CA TYR A 760 31.64 0.31 -11.07
C TYR A 760 32.98 1.03 -10.99
N SER A 761 33.07 2.16 -10.27
CA SER A 761 34.34 2.89 -10.10
C SER A 761 35.42 2.08 -9.38
N ARG A 762 35.04 1.23 -8.41
CA ARG A 762 35.99 0.34 -7.72
C ARG A 762 36.49 -0.79 -8.61
N VAL A 763 35.64 -1.32 -9.49
CA VAL A 763 36.08 -2.29 -10.50
C VAL A 763 37.03 -1.62 -11.49
N LEU A 764 36.78 -0.37 -11.88
CA LEU A 764 37.71 0.38 -12.72
C LEU A 764 39.08 0.60 -12.04
N ASP A 765 39.11 0.82 -10.72
CA ASP A 765 40.37 0.89 -9.95
C ASP A 765 41.14 -0.44 -10.05
N TYR A 766 40.44 -1.59 -10.00
CA TYR A 766 41.07 -2.89 -10.19
C TYR A 766 41.58 -3.07 -11.62
N LEU A 767 40.81 -2.69 -12.64
CA LEU A 767 41.26 -2.81 -14.03
C LEU A 767 42.51 -1.96 -14.30
N ALA A 768 42.59 -0.75 -13.74
CA ALA A 768 43.75 0.12 -13.90
C ALA A 768 45.03 -0.40 -13.22
N ALA A 769 44.91 -1.09 -12.08
CA ALA A 769 46.05 -1.50 -11.27
C ALA A 769 46.39 -3.00 -11.31
N GLY A 770 45.42 -3.85 -11.63
CA GLY A 770 45.45 -5.29 -11.37
C GLY A 770 45.07 -6.20 -12.55
N GLU A 771 44.72 -5.65 -13.72
CA GLU A 771 44.49 -6.41 -14.95
C GLU A 771 45.13 -5.69 -16.16
N PRO A 772 46.44 -5.89 -16.41
CA PRO A 772 47.15 -5.19 -17.47
C PRO A 772 46.74 -5.61 -18.89
N ARG A 773 45.96 -6.69 -19.06
CA ARG A 773 45.42 -7.10 -20.36
C ARG A 773 44.21 -6.26 -20.81
N ILE A 774 43.64 -5.45 -19.91
CA ILE A 774 42.57 -4.51 -20.23
C ILE A 774 43.12 -3.09 -20.20
N ASP A 775 42.80 -2.30 -21.22
CA ASP A 775 43.10 -0.87 -21.25
C ASP A 775 42.05 -0.11 -20.43
N ALA A 776 42.41 0.25 -19.19
CA ALA A 776 41.52 0.95 -18.28
C ALA A 776 41.12 2.37 -18.77
N SER A 777 41.82 2.94 -19.76
CA SER A 777 41.42 4.21 -20.40
C SER A 777 40.34 4.03 -21.47
N ARG A 778 39.97 2.78 -21.80
CA ARG A 778 39.01 2.41 -22.84
C ARG A 778 37.92 1.48 -22.32
N VAL A 779 37.36 1.83 -21.16
CA VAL A 779 36.26 1.11 -20.51
C VAL A 779 34.93 1.79 -20.77
N ALA A 780 33.99 1.08 -21.40
CA ALA A 780 32.59 1.45 -21.53
C ALA A 780 31.80 0.89 -20.33
N VAL A 781 31.20 1.74 -19.52
CA VAL A 781 30.27 1.31 -18.46
C VAL A 781 28.86 1.16 -19.03
N MET A 782 28.18 0.08 -18.69
CA MET A 782 26.89 -0.28 -19.25
C MET A 782 25.95 -0.84 -18.19
N GLY A 783 24.66 -0.55 -18.32
CA GLY A 783 23.64 -1.17 -17.49
C GLY A 783 22.27 -1.19 -18.13
N HIS A 784 21.44 -2.12 -17.66
CA HIS A 784 20.06 -2.29 -18.09
C HIS A 784 19.09 -2.01 -16.93
N SER A 785 17.95 -1.38 -17.20
CA SER A 785 16.92 -1.10 -16.20
C SER A 785 17.49 -0.27 -15.05
N ARG A 786 17.25 -0.65 -13.79
CA ARG A 786 17.86 -0.04 -12.59
C ARG A 786 19.39 0.02 -12.64
N LEU A 787 20.07 -0.93 -13.30
CA LEU A 787 21.53 -0.88 -13.49
C LEU A 787 21.94 0.13 -14.57
N GLY A 788 21.04 0.48 -15.51
CA GLY A 788 21.21 1.59 -16.43
C GLY A 788 21.24 2.93 -15.69
N LYS A 789 20.33 3.12 -14.71
CA LYS A 789 20.35 4.26 -13.78
C LYS A 789 21.70 4.35 -13.05
N ALA A 790 22.21 3.21 -12.56
CA ALA A 790 23.52 3.14 -11.91
C ALA A 790 24.72 3.40 -12.85
N ALA A 791 24.66 2.93 -14.10
CA ALA A 791 25.71 3.19 -15.10
C ALA A 791 25.77 4.66 -15.49
N LEU A 792 24.63 5.32 -15.68
CA LEU A 792 24.54 6.77 -15.90
C LEU A 792 25.12 7.53 -14.71
N TRP A 793 24.77 7.13 -13.48
CA TRP A 793 25.27 7.78 -12.28
C TRP A 793 26.78 7.57 -12.06
N ALA A 794 27.30 6.37 -12.35
CA ALA A 794 28.72 6.08 -12.35
C ALA A 794 29.46 6.94 -13.38
N GLY A 795 28.93 7.02 -14.61
CA GLY A 795 29.46 7.87 -15.66
C GLY A 795 29.48 9.35 -15.25
N ALA A 796 28.43 9.85 -14.61
CA ALA A 796 28.35 11.25 -14.19
C ALA A 796 29.40 11.61 -13.12
N ASN A 797 29.68 10.69 -12.19
CA ASN A 797 30.63 10.92 -11.09
C ASN A 797 32.08 10.60 -11.46
N ASP A 798 32.33 9.60 -12.32
CA ASP A 798 33.66 9.13 -12.64
C ASP A 798 34.01 9.39 -14.13
N PRO A 799 34.81 10.44 -14.41
CA PRO A 799 35.17 10.81 -15.77
C PRO A 799 36.12 9.81 -16.45
N ARG A 800 36.64 8.80 -15.73
CA ARG A 800 37.55 7.79 -16.29
C ARG A 800 36.85 6.75 -17.17
N PHE A 801 35.54 6.54 -17.01
CA PHE A 801 34.78 5.74 -17.96
C PHE A 801 34.82 6.41 -19.32
N ALA A 802 35.34 5.74 -20.34
CA ALA A 802 35.53 6.30 -21.66
C ALA A 802 34.22 6.45 -22.44
N MET A 803 33.23 5.62 -22.12
CA MET A 803 31.90 5.60 -22.74
C MET A 803 30.85 5.14 -21.72
N VAL A 804 29.61 5.60 -21.86
CA VAL A 804 28.47 5.22 -21.00
C VAL A 804 27.32 4.70 -21.85
N VAL A 805 26.75 3.56 -21.46
CA VAL A 805 25.59 2.93 -22.10
C VAL A 805 24.47 2.76 -21.09
N SER A 806 23.28 3.24 -21.44
CA SER A 806 22.03 3.00 -20.68
C SER A 806 21.04 2.25 -21.56
N ASN A 807 20.45 1.16 -21.06
CA ASN A 807 19.47 0.35 -21.78
C ASN A 807 18.17 0.20 -20.99
N ASP A 808 17.03 0.57 -21.59
CA ASP A 808 15.69 0.47 -21.01
C ASP A 808 15.63 1.00 -19.57
N SER A 809 16.12 2.22 -19.34
CA SER A 809 16.41 2.71 -17.99
C SER A 809 15.30 3.54 -17.38
N GLY A 810 14.33 4.02 -18.17
CA GLY A 810 13.08 4.60 -17.67
C GLY A 810 13.25 5.89 -16.85
N CYS A 811 12.22 6.21 -16.06
CA CYS A 811 12.17 7.42 -15.22
C CYS A 811 13.20 7.36 -14.08
N CYS A 812 13.86 8.48 -13.77
CA CYS A 812 15.08 8.47 -12.95
C CYS A 812 16.20 7.62 -13.56
N GLY A 813 16.17 7.42 -14.87
CA GLY A 813 17.22 6.85 -15.70
C GLY A 813 17.47 7.79 -16.87
N ALA A 814 17.24 7.32 -18.10
CA ALA A 814 17.35 8.15 -19.28
C ALA A 814 16.04 8.89 -19.64
N ALA A 815 14.87 8.46 -19.16
CA ALA A 815 13.60 9.08 -19.56
C ALA A 815 13.31 10.36 -18.77
N LEU A 816 12.76 11.38 -19.43
CA LEU A 816 12.30 12.61 -18.76
C LEU A 816 11.25 12.28 -17.69
N SER A 817 11.59 12.46 -16.42
CA SER A 817 10.70 12.20 -15.28
C SER A 817 9.45 13.08 -15.35
N LYS A 818 9.57 14.33 -15.83
CA LYS A 818 8.43 15.26 -15.93
C LYS A 818 7.37 14.87 -16.97
N ARG A 819 7.67 13.92 -17.88
CA ARG A 819 6.68 13.40 -18.86
C ARG A 819 5.61 12.51 -18.22
N ARG A 820 5.94 11.84 -17.11
CA ARG A 820 5.02 10.94 -16.37
C ARG A 820 4.37 9.86 -17.26
N ILE A 821 5.14 9.28 -18.18
CA ILE A 821 4.70 8.16 -19.01
C ILE A 821 5.28 6.85 -18.46
N GLY A 822 4.45 5.82 -18.35
CA GLY A 822 4.83 4.51 -17.84
C GLY A 822 5.27 4.56 -16.38
N GLU A 823 6.58 4.45 -16.18
CA GLU A 823 7.25 4.62 -14.89
C GLU A 823 7.24 6.10 -14.47
N ASP A 824 6.35 6.53 -13.57
CA ASP A 824 6.34 7.88 -12.96
C ASP A 824 6.95 7.88 -11.54
N LEU A 825 7.07 9.06 -10.91
CA LEU A 825 7.70 9.13 -9.58
C LEU A 825 6.92 8.37 -8.52
N HIS A 826 5.59 8.35 -8.63
CA HIS A 826 4.72 7.54 -7.79
C HIS A 826 5.18 6.07 -7.73
N ARG A 827 5.48 5.51 -8.91
CA ARG A 827 5.84 4.11 -9.07
C ARG A 827 7.29 3.83 -8.73
N ILE A 828 8.22 4.70 -9.15
CA ILE A 828 9.64 4.47 -8.91
C ILE A 828 9.99 4.65 -7.43
N LEU A 829 9.34 5.59 -6.73
CA LEU A 829 9.61 5.88 -5.32
C LEU A 829 8.97 4.88 -4.35
N ARG A 830 8.32 3.81 -4.84
CA ARG A 830 8.08 2.61 -4.02
C ARG A 830 9.39 1.89 -3.67
N PHE A 831 10.40 2.00 -4.54
CA PHE A 831 11.76 1.49 -4.30
C PHE A 831 12.62 2.54 -3.61
N ARG A 832 12.16 3.05 -2.46
CA ARG A 832 12.83 4.17 -1.75
C ARG A 832 14.31 3.92 -1.56
N HIS A 833 14.70 2.68 -1.27
CA HIS A 833 16.10 2.28 -1.08
C HIS A 833 17.02 2.50 -2.29
N TRP A 834 16.50 2.83 -3.48
CA TRP A 834 17.32 3.15 -4.65
C TRP A 834 17.97 4.54 -4.60
N PHE A 835 17.28 5.53 -4.01
CA PHE A 835 17.60 6.96 -4.07
C PHE A 835 18.00 7.51 -2.71
N CYS A 836 18.48 8.76 -2.61
CA CYS A 836 18.64 9.41 -1.30
C CYS A 836 17.26 9.64 -0.64
N LYS A 837 17.20 9.81 0.68
CA LYS A 837 15.93 10.01 1.39
C LYS A 837 15.28 11.36 1.03
N ASP A 838 16.10 12.36 0.75
CA ASP A 838 15.64 13.70 0.36
C ASP A 838 14.90 13.72 -0.99
N PHE A 839 15.01 12.66 -1.80
CA PHE A 839 14.28 12.55 -3.06
C PHE A 839 12.78 12.23 -2.85
N ASP A 840 12.43 11.67 -1.70
CA ASP A 840 11.05 11.27 -1.38
C ASP A 840 10.04 12.44 -1.45
N ILE A 841 10.52 13.68 -1.29
CA ILE A 841 9.70 14.91 -1.34
C ILE A 841 9.10 15.20 -2.72
N TYR A 842 9.55 14.48 -3.76
CA TYR A 842 9.08 14.65 -5.13
C TYR A 842 8.08 13.56 -5.55
N THR A 843 7.65 12.69 -4.62
CA THR A 843 6.62 11.68 -4.91
C THR A 843 5.35 12.35 -5.43
N ASP A 844 4.82 11.88 -6.57
CA ASP A 844 3.66 12.46 -7.26
C ASP A 844 3.81 13.94 -7.70
N ASN A 845 5.02 14.50 -7.58
CA ASN A 845 5.29 15.92 -7.76
C ASN A 845 6.49 16.18 -8.69
N GLU A 846 6.45 15.58 -9.88
CA GLU A 846 7.48 15.74 -10.90
C GLU A 846 7.69 17.20 -11.31
N GLU A 847 6.62 18.01 -11.29
CA GLU A 847 6.67 19.45 -11.56
C GLU A 847 7.66 20.17 -10.64
N ALA A 848 7.76 19.78 -9.37
CA ALA A 848 8.66 20.40 -8.40
C ALA A 848 10.13 19.99 -8.53
N LEU A 849 10.47 19.02 -9.39
CA LEU A 849 11.88 18.66 -9.62
C LEU A 849 12.65 19.88 -10.15
N PRO A 850 13.74 20.31 -9.51
CA PRO A 850 14.56 21.42 -9.98
C PRO A 850 15.50 21.04 -11.15
N PHE A 851 15.43 19.78 -11.60
CA PHE A 851 16.19 19.18 -12.68
C PHE A 851 15.32 18.16 -13.43
N ASP A 852 15.82 17.62 -14.53
CA ASP A 852 15.28 16.40 -15.17
C ASP A 852 16.41 15.59 -15.84
N GLN A 853 16.11 14.39 -16.36
CA GLN A 853 17.13 13.41 -16.77
C GLN A 853 17.98 13.84 -17.97
N HIS A 854 17.54 14.77 -18.81
CA HIS A 854 18.42 15.36 -19.84
C HIS A 854 19.65 16.03 -19.22
N GLU A 855 19.52 16.60 -18.02
CA GLU A 855 20.64 17.20 -17.29
C GLU A 855 21.58 16.14 -16.70
N LEU A 856 21.06 14.98 -16.27
CA LEU A 856 21.88 13.83 -15.87
C LEU A 856 22.71 13.32 -17.05
N LEU A 857 22.07 13.10 -18.20
CA LEU A 857 22.72 12.64 -19.42
C LEU A 857 23.80 13.64 -19.89
N ALA A 858 23.55 14.94 -19.74
CA ALA A 858 24.51 15.99 -20.08
C ALA A 858 25.80 15.94 -19.24
N LEU A 859 25.76 15.42 -18.00
CA LEU A 859 26.96 15.27 -17.15
C LEU A 859 28.05 14.36 -17.76
N ILE A 860 27.70 13.55 -18.76
CA ILE A 860 28.63 12.68 -19.48
C ILE A 860 29.48 13.44 -20.49
N ALA A 861 28.98 14.56 -21.02
CA ALA A 861 29.65 15.34 -22.05
C ALA A 861 31.08 15.74 -21.64
N PRO A 862 32.06 15.67 -22.57
CA PRO A 862 31.91 15.39 -24.00
C PRO A 862 32.06 13.90 -24.39
N ARG A 863 32.08 12.98 -23.41
CA ARG A 863 32.37 11.56 -23.66
C ARG A 863 31.22 10.86 -24.38
N PRO A 864 31.50 9.80 -25.17
CA PRO A 864 30.48 8.97 -25.79
C PRO A 864 29.37 8.52 -24.83
N LEU A 865 28.12 8.84 -25.18
CA LEU A 865 26.92 8.42 -24.47
C LEU A 865 25.99 7.69 -25.44
N TYR A 866 25.53 6.50 -25.06
CA TYR A 866 24.61 5.70 -25.83
C TYR A 866 23.39 5.32 -25.00
N VAL A 867 22.18 5.61 -25.51
CA VAL A 867 20.92 5.22 -24.87
C VAL A 867 20.17 4.26 -25.78
N ALA A 868 19.69 3.15 -25.24
CA ALA A 868 18.94 2.14 -25.96
C ALA A 868 17.60 1.89 -25.28
N SER A 869 16.59 1.60 -26.10
CA SER A 869 15.24 1.32 -25.65
C SER A 869 14.58 0.23 -26.49
N ALA A 870 13.40 -0.25 -26.08
CA ALA A 870 12.60 -1.20 -26.84
C ALA A 870 11.18 -0.68 -27.09
N ALA A 871 10.67 -0.85 -28.32
CA ALA A 871 9.37 -0.33 -28.74
C ALA A 871 8.19 -0.92 -27.93
N GLY A 872 8.31 -2.17 -27.47
CA GLY A 872 7.32 -2.81 -26.59
C GLY A 872 7.54 -2.52 -25.11
N ASP A 873 8.56 -1.76 -24.73
CA ASP A 873 8.81 -1.31 -23.36
C ASP A 873 8.28 0.09 -23.12
N ILE A 874 6.97 0.27 -23.30
CA ILE A 874 6.29 1.54 -23.03
C ILE A 874 6.36 1.97 -21.56
N TRP A 875 6.81 1.07 -20.67
CA TRP A 875 7.07 1.39 -19.27
C TRP A 875 8.28 2.30 -19.10
N ALA A 876 9.34 2.10 -19.89
CA ALA A 876 10.55 2.92 -19.84
C ALA A 876 10.44 4.26 -20.60
N ASP A 877 9.30 4.54 -21.26
CA ASP A 877 9.09 5.71 -22.12
C ASP A 877 10.21 5.90 -23.16
N PRO A 878 10.30 5.04 -24.21
CA PRO A 878 11.35 5.13 -25.23
C PRO A 878 11.47 6.53 -25.85
N ARG A 879 10.33 7.20 -26.05
CA ARG A 879 10.30 8.58 -26.55
C ARG A 879 10.89 9.55 -25.53
N GLY A 880 10.52 9.43 -24.27
CA GLY A 880 11.11 10.23 -23.19
C GLY A 880 12.63 10.05 -23.07
N GLU A 881 13.14 8.83 -23.24
CA GLU A 881 14.59 8.56 -23.28
C GLU A 881 15.28 9.26 -24.47
N PHE A 882 14.66 9.23 -25.65
CA PHE A 882 15.17 9.94 -26.84
C PHE A 882 15.14 11.47 -26.67
N LEU A 883 14.04 12.02 -26.16
CA LEU A 883 13.90 13.46 -25.94
C LEU A 883 14.91 13.97 -24.91
N ALA A 884 15.12 13.22 -23.82
CA ALA A 884 16.13 13.56 -22.82
C ALA A 884 17.54 13.60 -23.42
N LEU A 885 17.89 12.60 -24.23
CA LEU A 885 19.18 12.52 -24.89
C LEU A 885 19.39 13.67 -25.88
N THR A 886 18.34 14.02 -26.62
CA THR A 886 18.38 15.13 -27.57
C THR A 886 18.62 16.46 -26.87
N GLU A 887 17.90 16.75 -25.77
CA GLU A 887 18.16 17.95 -24.96
C GLU A 887 19.57 17.95 -24.36
N ALA A 888 20.05 16.79 -23.88
CA ALA A 888 21.43 16.65 -23.38
C ALA A 888 22.49 16.96 -24.45
N SER A 889 22.21 16.63 -25.72
CA SER A 889 23.14 16.84 -26.84
C SER A 889 23.49 18.32 -27.06
N ARG A 890 22.67 19.27 -26.59
CA ARG A 890 22.97 20.71 -26.63
C ARG A 890 24.25 21.08 -25.87
N VAL A 891 24.62 20.32 -24.84
CA VAL A 891 25.90 20.50 -24.13
C VAL A 891 27.08 20.03 -24.98
N TYR A 892 26.91 18.99 -25.79
CA TYR A 892 27.94 18.49 -26.68
C TYR A 892 28.29 19.51 -27.78
N ALA A 893 27.33 20.35 -28.21
CA ALA A 893 27.59 21.46 -29.12
C ALA A 893 28.63 22.47 -28.59
N LEU A 894 28.72 22.65 -27.26
CA LEU A 894 29.74 23.51 -26.64
C LEU A 894 31.18 23.01 -26.89
N TYR A 895 31.31 21.72 -27.24
CA TYR A 895 32.55 21.03 -27.56
C TYR A 895 32.76 20.87 -29.07
N GLY A 896 31.94 21.53 -29.91
CA GLY A 896 32.00 21.41 -31.37
C GLY A 896 31.58 20.04 -31.88
N LYS A 897 30.70 19.34 -31.14
CA LYS A 897 30.12 18.05 -31.55
C LYS A 897 28.73 18.27 -32.11
N ASP A 898 28.35 17.43 -33.09
CA ASP A 898 26.99 17.44 -33.65
C ASP A 898 25.94 17.06 -32.60
N VAL A 899 24.74 17.63 -32.75
CA VAL A 899 23.59 17.40 -31.87
C VAL A 899 22.59 16.46 -32.54
N LEU A 900 21.77 15.78 -31.75
CA LEU A 900 20.61 15.06 -32.29
C LEU A 900 19.51 16.08 -32.64
N ASP A 901 18.81 15.85 -33.74
CA ASP A 901 17.66 16.67 -34.13
C ASP A 901 16.39 16.11 -33.46
N PRO A 902 15.72 16.86 -32.57
CA PRO A 902 14.49 16.39 -31.92
C PRO A 902 13.33 16.17 -32.90
N ALA A 903 13.41 16.72 -34.12
CA ALA A 903 12.40 16.51 -35.16
C ALA A 903 12.55 15.16 -35.88
N VAL A 904 13.69 14.47 -35.73
CA VAL A 904 13.93 13.17 -36.36
C VAL A 904 13.49 12.07 -35.39
N GLU A 905 12.26 11.58 -35.58
CA GLU A 905 11.72 10.48 -34.78
C GLU A 905 12.53 9.18 -34.98
N PRO A 906 12.91 8.45 -33.91
CA PRO A 906 13.62 7.19 -34.01
C PRO A 906 12.82 6.12 -34.76
N VAL A 907 13.46 5.47 -35.74
CA VAL A 907 12.87 4.34 -36.44
C VAL A 907 13.27 3.04 -35.74
N VAL A 908 12.29 2.18 -35.48
CA VAL A 908 12.51 0.90 -34.79
C VAL A 908 13.47 0.03 -35.60
N GLY A 909 14.55 -0.41 -34.94
CA GLY A 909 15.61 -1.23 -35.55
C GLY A 909 16.69 -0.43 -36.29
N GLU A 910 16.59 0.90 -36.36
CA GLU A 910 17.59 1.76 -37.02
C GLU A 910 18.30 2.64 -35.98
N PRO A 911 19.60 2.39 -35.69
CA PRO A 911 20.32 3.21 -34.74
C PRO A 911 20.61 4.61 -35.29
N LEU A 912 20.35 5.62 -34.47
CA LEU A 912 20.69 7.02 -34.71
C LEU A 912 22.01 7.36 -34.01
N SER A 913 22.84 8.18 -34.65
CA SER A 913 24.01 8.76 -33.98
C SER A 913 24.33 10.14 -34.53
N ALA A 914 24.56 11.10 -33.63
CA ALA A 914 25.09 12.42 -33.97
C ALA A 914 26.40 12.61 -33.19
N SER A 915 27.51 12.74 -33.92
CA SER A 915 28.86 12.73 -33.34
C SER A 915 29.03 11.61 -32.30
N CYS A 916 29.12 11.96 -31.01
CA CYS A 916 29.42 11.09 -29.86
C CYS A 916 28.19 10.81 -28.98
N VAL A 917 27.00 11.03 -29.50
CA VAL A 917 25.74 10.65 -28.85
C VAL A 917 25.00 9.66 -29.76
N GLY A 918 24.55 8.55 -29.20
CA GLY A 918 23.85 7.50 -29.95
C GLY A 918 22.55 7.07 -29.28
N TYR A 919 21.55 6.76 -30.10
CA TYR A 919 20.26 6.25 -29.67
C TYR A 919 19.80 5.10 -30.56
N HIS A 920 19.12 4.10 -30.00
CA HIS A 920 18.23 3.27 -30.82
C HIS A 920 17.01 2.84 -30.01
N VAL A 921 15.95 2.52 -30.75
CA VAL A 921 14.81 1.76 -30.23
C VAL A 921 14.70 0.46 -31.04
N ARG A 922 14.72 -0.69 -30.38
CA ARG A 922 14.60 -2.00 -31.05
C ARG A 922 13.19 -2.58 -30.94
N GLU A 923 12.90 -3.61 -31.72
CA GLU A 923 11.70 -4.41 -31.49
C GLU A 923 11.80 -5.22 -30.19
N GLY A 924 10.66 -5.56 -29.58
CA GLY A 924 10.59 -6.44 -28.41
C GLY A 924 10.28 -5.69 -27.11
N LYS A 925 10.48 -6.37 -25.97
CA LYS A 925 10.14 -5.91 -24.61
C LYS A 925 11.38 -5.44 -23.84
N HIS A 926 11.19 -5.09 -22.56
CA HIS A 926 12.22 -4.72 -21.58
C HIS A 926 13.30 -5.82 -21.43
N ASP A 927 14.42 -5.68 -22.15
CA ASP A 927 15.49 -6.69 -22.19
C ASP A 927 16.80 -6.15 -22.79
N VAL A 928 17.85 -6.97 -22.77
CA VAL A 928 19.04 -6.75 -23.61
C VAL A 928 19.17 -7.92 -24.58
N THR A 929 19.42 -7.63 -25.85
CA THR A 929 19.46 -8.59 -26.95
C THR A 929 20.77 -8.49 -27.72
N SER A 930 21.03 -9.47 -28.58
CA SER A 930 22.16 -9.44 -29.52
C SER A 930 22.15 -8.22 -30.44
N PHE A 931 20.98 -7.72 -30.83
CA PHE A 931 20.88 -6.50 -31.64
C PHE A 931 21.42 -5.27 -30.88
N ASP A 932 21.07 -5.16 -29.59
CA ASP A 932 21.56 -4.07 -28.73
C ASP A 932 23.09 -4.13 -28.65
N TRP A 933 23.67 -5.31 -28.42
CA TRP A 933 25.12 -5.52 -28.39
C TRP A 933 25.80 -5.15 -29.71
N GLN A 934 25.24 -5.52 -30.87
CA GLN A 934 25.78 -5.10 -32.17
C GLN A 934 25.80 -3.57 -32.32
N CYS A 935 24.76 -2.89 -31.84
CA CYS A 935 24.72 -1.43 -31.80
C CYS A 935 25.77 -0.84 -30.85
N PHE A 936 25.89 -1.38 -29.63
CA PHE A 936 26.89 -0.93 -28.65
C PHE A 936 28.31 -1.12 -29.15
N ILE A 937 28.63 -2.28 -29.74
CA ILE A 937 29.95 -2.59 -30.29
C ILE A 937 30.28 -1.65 -31.45
N ARG A 938 29.38 -1.48 -32.43
CA ARG A 938 29.63 -0.56 -33.57
C ARG A 938 29.88 0.88 -33.11
N PHE A 939 29.14 1.33 -32.10
CA PHE A 939 29.35 2.67 -31.55
C PHE A 939 30.66 2.75 -30.76
N ALA A 940 30.98 1.73 -29.96
CA ALA A 940 32.25 1.65 -29.23
C ALA A 940 33.45 1.56 -30.17
N ASP A 941 33.36 0.88 -31.30
CA ASP A 941 34.42 0.77 -32.31
C ASP A 941 34.83 2.14 -32.83
N LYS A 942 33.88 3.07 -32.98
CA LYS A 942 34.13 4.44 -33.44
C LYS A 942 34.92 5.29 -32.43
N TRP A 943 34.81 4.96 -31.14
CA TRP A 943 35.27 5.86 -30.06
C TRP A 943 36.36 5.27 -29.17
N LEU A 944 36.48 3.94 -29.11
CA LEU A 944 37.42 3.21 -28.24
C LEU A 944 38.47 2.43 -29.04
N LYS A 945 38.44 2.49 -30.37
CA LYS A 945 39.48 1.96 -31.27
C LYS A 945 39.90 3.07 -32.22
#